data_AF-A0A952C098-F1
#
_entry.id   AF-A0A952C098-F1
#
_cell.length_a   1.000
_cell.length_b   1.000
_cell.length_c   1.000
_cell.angle_alpha   90.00
_cell.angle_beta   90.00
_cell.angle_gamma   90.00
#
_symmetry.space_group_name_H-M   'P 1'
#
loop_
_entity.id
_entity.type
_entity.pdbx_description
1 polymer ?
#
loop_
_entity_poly.entity_id
_entity_poly.type
_entity_poly.pdbx_seq_one_letter_code
_entity_poly.pdbx_strand_id
1 'polypeptide(L)'
;MTSEIDYTQDERKLATYLNTLAALFAVSGLAVLILPYALRNAPFFVAPPFFVTNTIAGLWLMAYLSWCSAADVRRYRAMIAVVFGGLLIGAVSFVALSVRTGPPIQDAPLLIGFGLCAAAALGLAWFVRKAQMPAPPWLPWITDKPTTGAETFARVVFGLFGLASLFAAAGSVLASYFNVALMTDLLVNPFMIVGSAIKIGVLGLCALFAAYDPRRFSQHVQMIIALVAGHAGSLIAIAIVALSGYAPFGDYSLVVGGATVGLGVIMFGAWLLDVVIIVAFLYFNRRINLALLDHIGFLNPTQFRALEAIAETLVAGKMHERVPPHEIVLRTDSYMRSFRSNRLGLAKLAMMGLQLSPLAWLSPPITYMHPAARARFVDLRFKREIVDTSALYRFFDGVMRAINRVLLRFTGRSGSELDAALSFTGMLEAMMRFNMQLTYLGYYNNPAVWPKREDGSGIGYTPFSQREKTFEVKPIRAHPPLTVMTPTILDQEGIDVIDDADVVIVGSGPGGAILAEQLLEKGRRVLILEKGLYVHPDDFSEDEVDMISRLYSDGALQISQSLRFTILQGSAVGGTSVVNNAVCFDTPQRVIDTWNARSSSGKVIDDTAYFDSQQKVRARMRIKKIAEGTRKPLDAVLNHGDSLITSAVKSYFAGREDAYEYDVVEANIVDCLGCGYCNIGCKYGRKLSMLDEVLPAAQHKHGADNMRIISEANVTQLTESSGKITEVHAVVAGGRKLLVRNPKTVVVSGGTIHSSWLLMQSGIGKANKLPIGKGLCFNMGSPLHALFDRKVTAYDGLQIAHYLKVHDHPGFVYETWYNPPVAQALTMPGWLDTHFRNMQNYDRIAAVGVLVGTESNAHIVPALFTGGPDVVFQPTQGDLNKLVDALVILGNIFFTGGALEVYATTRRYQPYVNQSAVLRAQSQVDALRDLVKHDYDILLGTGHPQGGNAIGTSPANSVIGPDFKVFGYSNLYVCDASVFPTSTTVNPQLTVMTLAHYAAQFVQ
;
A
#
# COMPACT_ATOMS: atom_id res chain seq x y z
N MET A 1 10.45 28.67 -0.15
CA MET A 1 11.08 27.37 -0.52
C MET A 1 12.57 27.48 -0.89
N THR A 2 13.13 28.68 -1.13
CA THR A 2 14.46 28.89 -1.73
C THR A 2 15.60 29.27 -0.75
N SER A 3 15.33 29.54 0.53
CA SER A 3 16.30 30.18 1.44
C SER A 3 17.47 29.29 1.91
N GLU A 4 17.38 27.96 1.80
CA GLU A 4 18.37 26.99 2.34
C GLU A 4 18.67 25.84 1.38
N ILE A 5 18.50 26.04 0.08
CA ILE A 5 19.26 25.25 -0.91
C ILE A 5 20.59 25.99 -1.05
N ASP A 6 21.71 25.30 -1.28
CA ASP A 6 23.01 25.94 -1.59
C ASP A 6 23.00 26.55 -3.00
N TYR A 7 21.99 27.37 -3.22
CA TYR A 7 21.81 28.25 -4.36
C TYR A 7 22.55 29.53 -4.05
N THR A 8 23.30 29.96 -5.06
CA THR A 8 23.77 31.33 -5.16
C THR A 8 22.58 32.28 -5.01
N GLN A 9 22.85 33.51 -4.58
CA GLN A 9 21.81 34.52 -4.42
C GLN A 9 21.01 34.74 -5.72
N ASP A 10 21.66 34.62 -6.87
CA ASP A 10 21.05 34.80 -8.19
C ASP A 10 20.16 33.63 -8.60
N GLU A 11 20.52 32.39 -8.26
CA GLU A 11 19.67 31.21 -8.47
C GLU A 11 18.37 31.29 -7.64
N ARG A 12 18.44 31.80 -6.41
CA ARG A 12 17.23 32.04 -5.59
C ARG A 12 16.33 33.09 -6.21
N LYS A 13 16.89 34.18 -6.71
CA LYS A 13 16.13 35.24 -7.40
C LYS A 13 15.48 34.71 -8.68
N LEU A 14 16.21 33.92 -9.46
CA LEU A 14 15.68 33.25 -10.66
C LEU A 14 14.51 32.31 -10.34
N ALA A 15 14.65 31.48 -9.30
CA ALA A 15 13.57 30.59 -8.87
C ALA A 15 12.32 31.37 -8.40
N THR A 16 12.50 32.46 -7.65
CA THR A 16 11.40 33.35 -7.25
C THR A 16 10.73 33.96 -8.46
N TYR A 17 11.52 34.47 -9.41
CA TYR A 17 11.05 35.09 -10.64
C TYR A 17 10.21 34.12 -11.49
N LEU A 18 10.68 32.89 -11.67
CA LEU A 18 9.96 31.82 -12.39
C LEU A 18 8.65 31.42 -11.68
N ASN A 19 8.62 31.37 -10.35
CA ASN A 19 7.39 31.14 -9.59
C ASN A 19 6.38 32.29 -9.76
N THR A 20 6.85 33.54 -9.79
CA THR A 20 5.99 34.69 -10.05
C THR A 20 5.38 34.61 -11.46
N LEU A 21 6.19 34.28 -12.47
CA LEU A 21 5.69 34.06 -13.83
C LEU A 21 4.66 32.93 -13.88
N ALA A 22 4.92 31.81 -13.20
CA ALA A 22 4.00 30.69 -13.14
C ALA A 22 2.62 31.09 -12.56
N ALA A 23 2.63 31.82 -11.43
CA ALA A 23 1.41 32.30 -10.80
C ALA A 23 0.64 33.27 -11.70
N LEU A 24 1.34 34.20 -12.35
CA LEU A 24 0.73 35.15 -13.29
C LEU A 24 0.05 34.42 -14.45
N PHE A 25 0.74 33.48 -15.10
CA PHE A 25 0.16 32.70 -16.20
C PHE A 25 -1.05 31.86 -15.77
N ALA A 26 -0.98 31.23 -14.59
CA ALA A 26 -2.08 30.44 -14.05
C ALA A 26 -3.32 31.30 -13.76
N VAL A 27 -3.14 32.45 -13.10
CA VAL A 27 -4.20 33.41 -12.80
C VAL A 27 -4.78 34.00 -14.08
N SER A 28 -3.95 34.35 -15.07
CA SER A 28 -4.41 34.83 -16.37
C SER A 28 -5.24 33.78 -17.10
N GLY A 29 -4.84 32.50 -17.08
CA GLY A 29 -5.63 31.42 -17.67
C GLY A 29 -6.98 31.23 -16.95
N LEU A 30 -7.00 31.36 -15.62
CA LEU A 30 -8.25 31.30 -14.84
C LEU A 30 -9.16 32.51 -15.13
N ALA A 31 -8.59 33.70 -15.26
CA ALA A 31 -9.33 34.91 -15.63
C ALA A 31 -9.98 34.76 -17.01
N VAL A 32 -9.24 34.24 -18.00
CA VAL A 32 -9.77 33.96 -19.35
C VAL A 32 -10.88 32.89 -19.33
N LEU A 33 -10.83 31.94 -18.38
CA LEU A 33 -11.88 30.93 -18.19
C LEU A 33 -13.14 31.49 -17.53
N ILE A 34 -13.01 32.38 -16.54
CA ILE A 34 -14.12 32.84 -15.68
C ILE A 34 -14.78 34.13 -16.21
N LEU A 35 -14.02 35.09 -16.73
CA LEU A 35 -14.56 36.37 -17.21
C LEU A 35 -15.68 36.25 -18.27
N PRO A 36 -15.66 35.29 -19.22
CA PRO A 36 -16.77 35.11 -20.15
C PRO A 36 -18.13 34.89 -19.47
N TYR A 37 -18.14 34.25 -18.30
CA TYR A 37 -19.35 33.97 -17.52
C TYR A 37 -19.78 35.17 -16.67
N ALA A 38 -18.83 35.99 -16.20
CA ALA A 38 -19.08 37.18 -15.40
C ALA A 38 -19.46 38.40 -16.25
N LEU A 39 -19.00 38.49 -17.50
CA LEU A 39 -19.12 39.66 -18.39
C LEU A 39 -19.75 39.26 -19.74
N ARG A 40 -21.00 38.76 -19.71
CA ARG A 40 -21.73 38.21 -20.87
C ARG A 40 -21.81 39.09 -22.13
N ASN A 41 -21.53 40.40 -22.03
CA ASN A 41 -21.74 41.38 -23.11
C ASN A 41 -20.44 42.04 -23.63
N ALA A 42 -19.27 41.61 -23.20
CA ALA A 42 -18.01 42.22 -23.66
C ALA A 42 -17.56 41.63 -25.03
N PRO A 43 -17.24 42.46 -26.05
CA PRO A 43 -16.94 42.02 -27.42
C PRO A 43 -15.81 40.99 -27.54
N PHE A 44 -14.84 41.03 -26.62
CA PHE A 44 -13.71 40.10 -26.57
C PHE A 44 -14.12 38.64 -26.29
N PHE A 45 -15.25 38.43 -25.59
CA PHE A 45 -15.74 37.11 -25.19
C PHE A 45 -16.85 36.55 -26.11
N VAL A 46 -17.16 37.25 -27.20
CA VAL A 46 -18.06 36.78 -28.27
C VAL A 46 -17.29 35.92 -29.30
N ALA A 47 -15.98 35.74 -29.12
CA ALA A 47 -15.14 34.91 -29.99
C ALA A 47 -15.54 33.42 -29.91
N PRO A 48 -15.43 32.65 -31.02
CA PRO A 48 -15.74 31.23 -31.03
C PRO A 48 -15.05 30.46 -29.89
N PRO A 49 -15.73 29.49 -29.27
CA PRO A 49 -15.22 28.81 -28.07
C PRO A 49 -13.84 28.15 -28.22
N PHE A 50 -13.46 27.76 -29.43
CA PHE A 50 -12.11 27.27 -29.77
C PHE A 50 -10.97 28.24 -29.39
N PHE A 51 -11.24 29.53 -29.37
CA PHE A 51 -10.21 30.55 -29.19
C PHE A 51 -9.88 30.83 -27.72
N VAL A 52 -10.90 30.81 -26.87
CA VAL A 52 -10.77 30.86 -25.41
C VAL A 52 -10.00 29.63 -24.92
N THR A 53 -10.33 28.47 -25.46
CA THR A 53 -9.73 27.18 -25.09
C THR A 53 -8.26 27.08 -25.50
N ASN A 54 -7.89 27.57 -26.68
CA ASN A 54 -6.49 27.60 -27.14
C ASN A 54 -5.60 28.54 -26.31
N THR A 55 -6.13 29.70 -25.92
CA THR A 55 -5.41 30.71 -25.11
C THR A 55 -5.18 30.21 -23.68
N ILE A 56 -6.18 29.57 -23.06
CA ILE A 56 -6.06 28.95 -21.74
C ILE A 56 -4.99 27.85 -21.76
N ALA A 57 -5.01 26.98 -22.78
CA ALA A 57 -4.02 25.91 -22.92
C ALA A 57 -2.58 26.46 -23.02
N GLY A 58 -2.36 27.54 -23.77
CA GLY A 58 -1.06 28.20 -23.87
C GLY A 58 -0.58 28.82 -22.56
N LEU A 59 -1.46 29.53 -21.86
CA LEU A 59 -1.15 30.15 -20.55
C LEU A 59 -0.85 29.08 -19.49
N TRP A 60 -1.64 28.01 -19.42
CA TRP A 60 -1.40 26.94 -18.45
C TRP A 60 -0.17 26.11 -18.78
N LEU A 61 0.17 25.92 -20.06
CA LEU A 61 1.45 25.32 -20.47
C LEU A 61 2.64 26.16 -19.99
N MET A 62 2.59 27.49 -20.19
CA MET A 62 3.63 28.40 -19.72
C MET A 62 3.71 28.47 -18.20
N ALA A 63 2.57 28.40 -17.51
CA ALA A 63 2.52 28.30 -16.05
C ALA A 63 3.22 27.03 -15.57
N TYR A 64 2.89 25.88 -16.17
CA TYR A 64 3.47 24.58 -15.83
C TYR A 64 4.99 24.56 -16.06
N LEU A 65 5.45 25.01 -17.24
CA LEU A 65 6.88 25.03 -17.57
C LEU A 65 7.67 25.96 -16.62
N SER A 66 7.12 27.13 -16.30
CA SER A 66 7.75 28.09 -15.39
C SER A 66 7.83 27.54 -13.96
N TRP A 67 6.77 26.86 -13.52
CA TRP A 67 6.68 26.27 -12.19
C TRP A 67 7.63 25.07 -12.01
N CYS A 68 7.67 24.16 -12.98
CA CYS A 68 8.66 23.06 -13.00
C CYS A 68 10.09 23.61 -13.02
N SER A 69 10.34 24.65 -13.82
CA SER A 69 11.66 25.30 -13.89
C SER A 69 12.08 25.93 -12.56
N ALA A 70 11.13 26.50 -11.81
CA ALA A 70 11.38 27.10 -10.50
C ALA A 70 11.68 26.06 -9.41
N ALA A 71 11.29 24.80 -9.60
CA ALA A 71 11.48 23.70 -8.65
C ALA A 71 12.96 23.38 -8.44
N ASP A 72 13.73 23.38 -9.53
CA ASP A 72 15.18 23.16 -9.55
C ASP A 72 15.78 23.83 -10.79
N VAL A 73 16.25 25.07 -10.61
CA VAL A 73 16.76 25.89 -11.71
C VAL A 73 17.98 25.24 -12.38
N ARG A 74 18.84 24.52 -11.63
CA ARG A 74 20.04 23.83 -12.16
C ARG A 74 19.65 22.66 -13.04
N ARG A 75 18.64 21.89 -12.64
CA ARG A 75 18.16 20.69 -13.34
C ARG A 75 17.35 21.01 -14.60
N TYR A 76 16.50 22.04 -14.57
CA TYR A 76 15.52 22.33 -15.64
C TYR A 76 15.92 23.46 -16.60
N ARG A 77 17.22 23.70 -16.82
CA ARG A 77 17.72 24.78 -17.69
C ARG A 77 17.11 24.81 -19.09
N ALA A 78 16.83 23.64 -19.66
CA ALA A 78 16.20 23.55 -20.96
C ALA A 78 14.74 24.01 -20.95
N MET A 79 13.97 23.77 -19.88
CA MET A 79 12.63 24.35 -19.73
C MET A 79 12.69 25.85 -19.55
N ILE A 80 13.69 26.36 -18.81
CA ILE A 80 13.91 27.81 -18.70
C ILE A 80 14.15 28.42 -20.09
N ALA A 81 14.95 27.75 -20.93
CA ALA A 81 15.18 28.18 -22.31
C ALA A 81 13.91 28.15 -23.16
N VAL A 82 13.04 27.14 -22.98
CA VAL A 82 11.73 27.08 -23.65
C VAL A 82 10.78 28.18 -23.16
N VAL A 83 10.71 28.46 -21.85
CA VAL A 83 9.91 29.56 -21.28
C VAL A 83 10.38 30.90 -21.84
N PHE A 84 11.70 31.11 -21.88
CA PHE A 84 12.31 32.29 -22.49
C PHE A 84 11.97 32.40 -23.99
N GLY A 85 12.12 31.30 -24.74
CA GLY A 85 11.79 31.25 -26.16
C GLY A 85 10.32 31.55 -26.45
N GLY A 86 9.40 31.02 -25.64
CA GLY A 86 7.97 31.32 -25.74
C GLY A 86 7.64 32.79 -25.51
N LEU A 87 8.21 33.40 -24.46
CA LEU A 87 8.07 34.83 -24.19
C LEU A 87 8.62 35.70 -25.34
N LEU A 88 9.75 35.29 -25.93
CA LEU A 88 10.38 35.98 -27.06
C LEU A 88 9.54 35.87 -28.34
N ILE A 89 9.04 34.68 -28.68
CA ILE A 89 8.13 34.46 -29.81
C ILE A 89 6.90 35.35 -29.68
N GLY A 90 6.35 35.48 -28.47
CA GLY A 90 5.23 36.37 -28.18
C GLY A 90 5.56 37.85 -28.44
N ALA A 91 6.70 38.31 -27.92
CA ALA A 91 7.15 39.69 -28.11
C ALA A 91 7.40 40.04 -29.59
N VAL A 92 8.07 39.16 -30.34
CA VAL A 92 8.37 39.36 -31.77
C VAL A 92 7.09 39.34 -32.61
N SER A 93 6.18 38.41 -32.34
CA SER A 93 4.90 38.31 -33.06
C SER A 93 4.07 39.59 -32.91
N PHE A 94 4.09 40.22 -31.73
CA PHE A 94 3.41 41.50 -31.50
C PHE A 94 4.06 42.66 -32.28
N VAL A 95 5.38 42.81 -32.23
CA VAL A 95 6.08 43.86 -33.00
C VAL A 95 5.77 43.77 -34.48
N ALA A 96 5.74 42.56 -35.04
CA ALA A 96 5.38 42.32 -36.44
C ALA A 96 3.94 42.75 -36.77
N LEU A 97 3.00 42.61 -35.83
CA LEU A 97 1.59 42.99 -35.99
C LEU A 97 1.35 44.49 -35.75
N SER A 98 2.03 45.11 -34.77
CA SER A 98 1.89 46.54 -34.43
C SER A 98 2.40 47.48 -35.52
N VAL A 99 3.35 47.03 -36.35
CA VAL A 99 3.85 47.80 -37.50
C VAL A 99 2.78 47.95 -38.61
N ARG A 100 1.71 47.13 -38.60
CA ARG A 100 0.68 47.10 -39.66
C ARG A 100 -0.55 47.99 -39.38
N THR A 101 -0.87 48.35 -38.14
CA THR A 101 -2.23 48.87 -37.78
C THR A 101 -2.41 50.39 -37.74
N GLY A 102 -1.43 51.23 -38.09
CA GLY A 102 -1.59 52.70 -37.97
C GLY A 102 -1.70 53.18 -36.50
N PRO A 103 -2.01 54.47 -36.21
CA PRO A 103 -1.59 55.12 -34.97
C PRO A 103 -2.19 54.50 -33.68
N PRO A 104 -1.46 54.55 -32.56
CA PRO A 104 -1.59 53.59 -31.46
C PRO A 104 -2.25 54.24 -30.23
N ILE A 105 -3.57 54.39 -30.18
CA ILE A 105 -4.21 55.03 -29.01
C ILE A 105 -5.40 54.27 -28.43
N GLN A 106 -6.05 53.34 -29.13
CA GLN A 106 -7.18 52.60 -28.55
C GLN A 106 -6.77 51.35 -27.74
N ASP A 107 -5.49 50.99 -27.74
CA ASP A 107 -4.97 49.71 -27.23
C ASP A 107 -3.83 49.91 -26.20
N ALA A 108 -3.98 50.86 -25.27
CA ALA A 108 -2.99 51.09 -24.21
C ALA A 108 -2.75 49.89 -23.26
N PRO A 109 -3.77 49.11 -22.85
CA PRO A 109 -3.55 47.90 -22.02
C PRO A 109 -2.71 46.82 -22.73
N LEU A 110 -2.73 46.84 -24.06
CA LEU A 110 -2.08 45.91 -24.98
C LEU A 110 -0.56 46.11 -25.05
N LEU A 111 -0.13 47.36 -25.25
CA LEU A 111 1.28 47.77 -25.17
C LEU A 111 1.90 47.44 -23.80
N ILE A 112 1.12 47.59 -22.72
CA ILE A 112 1.56 47.29 -21.35
C ILE A 112 1.75 45.78 -21.17
N GLY A 113 0.78 44.93 -21.55
CA GLY A 113 0.87 43.47 -21.42
C GLY A 113 2.05 42.84 -22.19
N PHE A 114 2.33 43.32 -23.40
CA PHE A 114 3.44 42.80 -24.22
C PHE A 114 4.80 43.41 -23.86
N GLY A 115 4.84 44.68 -23.44
CA GLY A 115 6.02 45.28 -22.82
C GLY A 115 6.45 44.50 -21.57
N LEU A 116 5.49 44.00 -20.79
CA LEU A 116 5.74 43.11 -19.65
C LEU A 116 6.29 41.74 -20.10
N CYS A 117 5.84 41.17 -21.22
CA CYS A 117 6.37 39.90 -21.76
C CYS A 117 7.81 40.05 -22.30
N ALA A 118 8.11 41.13 -23.00
CA ALA A 118 9.46 41.44 -23.49
C ALA A 118 10.42 41.76 -22.35
N ALA A 119 9.98 42.57 -21.38
CA ALA A 119 10.71 42.80 -20.13
C ALA A 119 10.92 41.49 -19.37
N ALA A 120 9.93 40.57 -19.39
CA ALA A 120 10.05 39.28 -18.75
C ALA A 120 11.07 38.36 -19.44
N ALA A 121 11.10 38.34 -20.78
CA ALA A 121 12.11 37.63 -21.54
C ALA A 121 13.52 38.17 -21.21
N LEU A 122 13.72 39.50 -21.31
CA LEU A 122 15.00 40.14 -21.03
C LEU A 122 15.47 39.92 -19.59
N GLY A 123 14.55 40.00 -18.62
CA GLY A 123 14.81 39.67 -17.23
C GLY A 123 15.26 38.22 -17.05
N LEU A 124 14.57 37.26 -17.68
CA LEU A 124 14.91 35.85 -17.61
C LEU A 124 16.29 35.56 -18.24
N ALA A 125 16.61 36.15 -19.40
CA ALA A 125 17.92 36.02 -20.04
C ALA A 125 19.06 36.59 -19.18
N TRP A 126 18.82 37.73 -18.52
CA TRP A 126 19.78 38.34 -17.61
C TRP A 126 20.09 37.43 -16.41
N PHE A 127 19.05 36.87 -15.77
CA PHE A 127 19.22 35.95 -14.64
C PHE A 127 19.93 34.64 -15.05
N VAL A 128 19.59 34.06 -16.21
CA VAL A 128 20.23 32.83 -16.72
C VAL A 128 21.71 33.05 -17.03
N ARG A 129 22.10 34.25 -17.50
CA ARG A 129 23.49 34.59 -17.79
C ARG A 129 24.32 34.84 -16.53
N LYS A 130 23.71 35.37 -15.47
CA LYS A 130 24.35 35.66 -14.17
C LYS A 130 24.51 34.40 -13.31
N ALA A 131 23.54 33.49 -13.35
CA ALA A 131 23.62 32.23 -12.63
C ALA A 131 24.68 31.32 -13.29
N GLN A 132 25.86 31.19 -12.66
CA GLN A 132 26.83 30.15 -13.02
C GLN A 132 26.29 28.79 -12.58
N MET A 133 25.62 28.10 -13.49
CA MET A 133 24.91 26.85 -13.19
C MET A 133 25.71 25.68 -13.77
N PRO A 134 26.62 25.04 -13.01
CA PRO A 134 27.19 23.77 -13.45
C PRO A 134 26.04 22.77 -13.64
N ALA A 135 26.07 22.02 -14.75
CA ALA A 135 25.11 20.94 -14.93
C ALA A 135 25.34 19.89 -13.83
N PRO A 136 24.30 19.39 -13.15
CA PRO A 136 24.49 18.32 -12.20
C PRO A 136 25.06 17.09 -12.91
N PRO A 137 25.99 16.34 -12.28
CA PRO A 137 26.50 15.10 -12.84
C PRO A 137 25.32 14.15 -13.12
N TRP A 138 25.26 13.70 -14.36
CA TRP A 138 24.22 12.80 -14.87
C TRP A 138 24.33 11.43 -14.19
N LEU A 139 23.21 10.73 -13.96
CA LEU A 139 23.24 9.35 -13.48
C LEU A 139 23.94 8.47 -14.55
N PRO A 140 25.16 7.96 -14.30
CA PRO A 140 26.00 7.37 -15.35
C PRO A 140 25.38 6.12 -16.00
N TRP A 141 24.65 5.30 -15.23
CA TRP A 141 24.16 4.00 -15.68
C TRP A 141 23.00 4.04 -16.69
N ILE A 142 22.40 5.20 -16.95
CA ILE A 142 21.29 5.35 -17.92
C ILE A 142 21.84 5.73 -19.31
N THR A 143 22.94 6.48 -19.34
CA THR A 143 23.58 6.92 -20.59
C THR A 143 24.35 5.81 -21.29
N ASP A 144 24.65 4.71 -20.59
CA ASP A 144 25.47 3.61 -21.10
C ASP A 144 24.68 2.54 -21.89
N LYS A 145 23.34 2.59 -21.89
CA LYS A 145 22.52 1.64 -22.68
C LYS A 145 22.54 1.96 -24.18
N PRO A 146 22.59 0.97 -25.08
CA PRO A 146 22.47 1.22 -26.53
C PRO A 146 21.14 1.89 -26.88
N THR A 147 21.13 2.80 -27.85
CA THR A 147 19.89 3.42 -28.37
C THR A 147 18.96 2.37 -28.97
N THR A 148 17.68 2.40 -28.61
CA THR A 148 16.67 1.46 -29.12
C THR A 148 16.02 1.96 -30.41
N GLY A 149 15.43 1.07 -31.20
CA GLY A 149 14.70 1.45 -32.42
C GLY A 149 13.52 2.40 -32.16
N ALA A 150 12.86 2.28 -31.00
CA ALA A 150 11.79 3.18 -30.59
C ALA A 150 12.32 4.60 -30.30
N GLU A 151 13.52 4.73 -29.74
CA GLU A 151 14.16 6.03 -29.51
C GLU A 151 14.55 6.69 -30.83
N THR A 152 15.17 5.94 -31.75
CA THR A 152 15.50 6.45 -33.09
C THR A 152 14.25 6.95 -33.82
N PHE A 153 13.16 6.19 -33.77
CA PHE A 153 11.91 6.60 -34.41
C PHE A 153 11.27 7.81 -33.72
N ALA A 154 11.30 7.88 -32.38
CA ALA A 154 10.83 9.03 -31.63
C ALA A 154 11.60 10.31 -31.97
N ARG A 155 12.93 10.24 -32.17
CA ARG A 155 13.74 11.38 -32.62
C ARG A 155 13.23 11.98 -33.93
N VAL A 156 12.92 11.12 -34.90
CA VAL A 156 12.41 11.54 -36.21
C VAL A 156 11.02 12.18 -36.05
N VAL A 157 10.10 11.53 -35.33
CA VAL A 157 8.73 12.03 -35.15
C VAL A 157 8.73 13.37 -34.41
N PHE A 158 9.43 13.48 -33.29
CA PHE A 158 9.53 14.73 -32.54
C PHE A 158 10.24 15.83 -33.33
N GLY A 159 11.27 15.49 -34.11
CA GLY A 159 12.00 16.44 -34.95
C GLY A 159 11.12 17.02 -36.05
N LEU A 160 10.41 16.16 -36.80
CA LEU A 160 9.47 16.58 -37.85
C LEU A 160 8.32 17.42 -37.27
N PHE A 161 7.74 16.97 -36.16
CA PHE A 161 6.68 17.72 -35.48
C PHE A 161 7.17 19.09 -34.98
N GLY A 162 8.37 19.13 -34.40
CA GLY A 162 8.98 20.36 -33.89
C GLY A 162 9.22 21.37 -35.01
N LEU A 163 9.82 20.94 -36.13
CA LEU A 163 10.02 21.78 -37.31
C LEU A 163 8.69 22.25 -37.90
N ALA A 164 7.74 21.34 -38.11
CA ALA A 164 6.41 21.68 -38.65
C ALA A 164 5.67 22.69 -37.77
N SER A 165 5.77 22.55 -36.44
CA SER A 165 5.17 23.49 -35.49
C SER A 165 5.83 24.87 -35.56
N LEU A 166 7.16 24.95 -35.64
CA LEU A 166 7.84 26.23 -35.82
C LEU A 166 7.50 26.91 -37.15
N PHE A 167 7.41 26.14 -38.24
CA PHE A 167 6.96 26.66 -39.53
C PHE A 167 5.50 27.11 -39.49
N ALA A 168 4.62 26.40 -38.78
CA ALA A 168 3.22 26.80 -38.60
C ALA A 168 3.10 28.06 -37.73
N ALA A 169 3.91 28.20 -36.67
CA ALA A 169 3.96 29.40 -35.84
C ALA A 169 4.51 30.61 -36.62
N ALA A 170 5.56 30.42 -37.44
CA ALA A 170 6.06 31.47 -38.32
C ALA A 170 5.06 31.79 -39.43
N GLY A 171 4.44 30.78 -40.02
CA GLY A 171 3.46 30.89 -41.09
C GLY A 171 2.18 31.60 -40.65
N SER A 172 1.70 31.39 -39.41
CA SER A 172 0.54 32.12 -38.88
C SER A 172 0.84 33.61 -38.70
N VAL A 173 2.07 33.95 -38.30
CA VAL A 173 2.54 35.34 -38.21
C VAL A 173 2.73 35.94 -39.61
N LEU A 174 3.40 35.24 -40.54
CA LEU A 174 3.64 35.72 -41.91
C LEU A 174 2.37 35.82 -42.76
N ALA A 175 1.45 34.88 -42.66
CA ALA A 175 0.17 34.92 -43.38
C ALA A 175 -0.67 36.13 -42.95
N SER A 176 -0.62 36.48 -41.66
CA SER A 176 -1.23 37.71 -41.15
C SER A 176 -0.51 38.99 -41.61
N TYR A 177 0.79 38.91 -41.94
CA TYR A 177 1.55 40.05 -42.45
C TYR A 177 1.31 40.29 -43.95
N PHE A 178 1.29 39.23 -44.76
CA PHE A 178 1.20 39.32 -46.23
C PHE A 178 -0.23 39.28 -46.81
N ASN A 179 -1.25 39.27 -45.97
CA ASN A 179 -2.67 39.30 -46.39
C ASN A 179 -3.00 38.21 -47.43
N VAL A 180 -2.45 37.00 -47.24
CA VAL A 180 -2.72 35.88 -48.14
C VAL A 180 -4.22 35.57 -48.05
N ALA A 181 -4.93 35.66 -49.18
CA ALA A 181 -6.40 35.59 -49.29
C ALA A 181 -7.04 34.27 -48.80
N LEU A 182 -6.27 33.36 -48.20
CA LEU A 182 -6.69 32.03 -47.80
C LEU A 182 -7.41 31.98 -46.44
N MET A 183 -7.36 33.04 -45.60
CA MET A 183 -7.96 33.05 -44.24
C MET A 183 -8.28 34.47 -43.72
N THR A 184 -9.16 35.21 -44.40
CA THR A 184 -9.28 36.67 -44.21
C THR A 184 -10.10 37.16 -43.01
N ASP A 185 -10.99 36.36 -42.41
CA ASP A 185 -11.81 36.84 -41.27
C ASP A 185 -11.35 36.29 -39.90
N LEU A 186 -10.58 35.20 -39.87
CA LEU A 186 -10.20 34.49 -38.64
C LEU A 186 -8.86 34.97 -38.03
N LEU A 187 -8.00 35.57 -38.85
CA LEU A 187 -6.61 35.97 -38.52
C LEU A 187 -6.45 37.50 -38.41
N VAL A 188 -7.52 38.25 -38.15
CA VAL A 188 -7.44 39.71 -38.01
C VAL A 188 -7.20 40.12 -36.55
N ASN A 189 -7.49 39.25 -35.57
CA ASN A 189 -7.28 39.55 -34.15
C ASN A 189 -5.83 39.26 -33.72
N PRO A 190 -5.02 40.30 -33.41
CA PRO A 190 -3.60 40.13 -33.11
C PRO A 190 -3.34 39.31 -31.84
N PHE A 191 -4.21 39.36 -30.82
CA PHE A 191 -4.05 38.53 -29.62
C PHE A 191 -4.16 37.04 -29.91
N MET A 192 -5.02 36.67 -30.85
CA MET A 192 -5.30 35.29 -31.21
C MET A 192 -4.15 34.64 -31.97
N ILE A 193 -3.56 35.40 -32.90
CA ILE A 193 -2.39 34.97 -33.66
C ILE A 193 -1.19 34.83 -32.72
N VAL A 194 -0.97 35.83 -31.85
CA VAL A 194 0.15 35.82 -30.90
C VAL A 194 0.01 34.68 -29.89
N GLY A 195 -1.16 34.47 -29.29
CA GLY A 195 -1.39 33.35 -28.35
C GLY A 195 -1.20 31.98 -29.00
N SER A 196 -1.65 31.82 -30.25
CA SER A 196 -1.48 30.59 -31.02
C SER A 196 -0.03 30.36 -31.45
N ALA A 197 0.67 31.41 -31.89
CA ALA A 197 2.09 31.35 -32.26
C ALA A 197 2.98 31.04 -31.06
N ILE A 198 2.67 31.59 -29.86
CA ILE A 198 3.37 31.25 -28.62
C ILE A 198 3.15 29.77 -28.28
N LYS A 199 1.90 29.28 -28.23
CA LYS A 199 1.60 27.88 -27.91
C LYS A 199 2.28 26.92 -28.90
N ILE A 200 2.06 27.12 -30.20
CA ILE A 200 2.60 26.25 -31.25
C ILE A 200 4.13 26.33 -31.28
N GLY A 201 4.69 27.53 -31.11
CA GLY A 201 6.14 27.74 -31.05
C GLY A 201 6.79 27.07 -29.84
N VAL A 202 6.19 27.19 -28.65
CA VAL A 202 6.63 26.52 -27.42
C VAL A 202 6.55 25.01 -27.54
N LEU A 203 5.45 24.47 -28.09
CA LEU A 203 5.32 23.05 -28.39
C LEU A 203 6.38 22.60 -29.42
N GLY A 204 6.65 23.41 -30.45
CA GLY A 204 7.71 23.15 -31.43
C GLY A 204 9.10 23.07 -30.79
N LEU A 205 9.44 24.02 -29.91
CA LEU A 205 10.69 24.02 -29.16
C LEU A 205 10.79 22.80 -28.23
N CYS A 206 9.74 22.48 -27.47
CA CYS A 206 9.67 21.28 -26.63
C CYS A 206 9.95 20.01 -27.43
N ALA A 207 9.37 19.89 -28.63
CA ALA A 207 9.54 18.73 -29.50
C ALA A 207 10.95 18.65 -30.09
N LEU A 208 11.59 19.76 -30.47
CA LEU A 208 12.98 19.74 -30.93
C LEU A 208 13.97 19.37 -29.81
N PHE A 209 13.76 19.87 -28.59
CA PHE A 209 14.54 19.42 -27.43
C PHE A 209 14.31 17.92 -27.18
N ALA A 210 13.06 17.44 -27.22
CA ALA A 210 12.75 16.02 -27.09
C ALA A 210 13.38 15.17 -28.21
N ALA A 211 13.51 15.69 -29.43
CA ALA A 211 14.14 15.01 -30.56
C ALA A 211 15.66 14.90 -30.41
N TYR A 212 16.31 15.91 -29.84
CA TYR A 212 17.76 15.92 -29.64
C TYR A 212 18.21 14.77 -28.72
N ASP A 213 17.52 14.60 -27.60
CA ASP A 213 17.80 13.51 -26.65
C ASP A 213 16.52 13.02 -25.98
N PRO A 214 15.78 12.07 -26.61
CA PRO A 214 14.52 11.61 -26.08
C PRO A 214 14.64 11.02 -24.69
N ARG A 215 15.79 10.41 -24.32
CA ARG A 215 16.01 9.86 -22.97
C ARG A 215 16.07 10.96 -21.94
N ARG A 216 16.96 11.93 -22.16
CA ARG A 216 17.14 13.06 -21.23
C ARG A 216 15.87 13.88 -21.07
N PHE A 217 15.18 14.17 -22.17
CA PHE A 217 14.03 15.06 -22.18
C PHE A 217 12.69 14.37 -21.87
N SER A 218 12.63 13.03 -21.92
CA SER A 218 11.52 12.25 -21.35
C SER A 218 11.64 12.05 -19.84
N GLN A 219 12.86 11.94 -19.30
CA GLN A 219 13.07 11.60 -17.89
C GLN A 219 13.31 12.81 -16.98
N HIS A 220 14.16 13.74 -17.40
CA HIS A 220 14.67 14.79 -16.51
C HIS A 220 14.05 16.14 -16.71
N VAL A 221 13.44 16.38 -17.87
CA VAL A 221 12.84 17.66 -18.23
C VAL A 221 11.36 17.49 -18.61
N GLN A 222 10.93 16.24 -18.82
CA GLN A 222 9.56 15.83 -19.20
C GLN A 222 8.92 16.72 -20.28
N MET A 223 9.71 17.12 -21.28
CA MET A 223 9.23 17.90 -22.42
C MET A 223 8.09 17.19 -23.14
N ILE A 224 8.13 15.86 -23.20
CA ILE A 224 7.06 15.06 -23.78
C ILE A 224 5.75 15.17 -22.97
N ILE A 225 5.82 15.26 -21.64
CA ILE A 225 4.62 15.48 -20.80
C ILE A 225 4.12 16.91 -20.96
N ALA A 226 5.00 17.90 -21.06
CA ALA A 226 4.60 19.28 -21.36
C ALA A 226 3.87 19.36 -22.72
N LEU A 227 4.35 18.64 -23.74
CA LEU A 227 3.66 18.52 -25.02
C LEU A 227 2.26 17.91 -24.85
N VAL A 228 2.16 16.77 -24.16
CA VAL A 228 0.88 16.10 -23.88
C VAL A 228 -0.07 17.01 -23.10
N ALA A 229 0.41 17.70 -22.07
CA ALA A 229 -0.39 18.62 -21.26
C ALA A 229 -0.91 19.81 -22.07
N GLY A 230 -0.09 20.37 -22.95
CA GLY A 230 -0.49 21.46 -23.85
C GLY A 230 -1.61 21.06 -24.82
N HIS A 231 -1.58 19.83 -25.35
CA HIS A 231 -2.65 19.30 -26.19
C HIS A 231 -3.87 18.84 -25.36
N ALA A 232 -3.68 18.23 -24.19
CA ALA A 232 -4.78 17.80 -23.32
C ALA A 232 -5.59 18.98 -22.80
N GLY A 233 -4.94 20.11 -22.48
CA GLY A 233 -5.62 21.36 -22.13
C GLY A 233 -6.55 21.85 -23.24
N SER A 234 -6.13 21.70 -24.50
CA SER A 234 -6.96 21.98 -25.69
C SER A 234 -8.24 21.13 -25.68
N LEU A 235 -8.11 19.81 -25.46
CA LEU A 235 -9.25 18.87 -25.43
C LEU A 235 -10.22 19.14 -24.28
N ILE A 236 -9.71 19.36 -23.06
CA ILE A 236 -10.53 19.65 -21.87
C ILE A 236 -11.34 20.91 -22.09
N ALA A 237 -10.69 21.93 -22.65
CA ALA A 237 -11.32 23.21 -22.87
C ALA A 237 -12.40 23.11 -23.97
N ILE A 238 -12.17 22.34 -25.05
CA ILE A 238 -13.21 21.99 -26.05
C ILE A 238 -14.39 21.23 -25.40
N ALA A 239 -14.11 20.29 -24.49
CA ALA A 239 -15.14 19.51 -23.79
C ALA A 239 -15.98 20.37 -22.82
N ILE A 240 -15.35 21.27 -22.05
CA ILE A 240 -16.03 22.20 -21.15
C ILE A 240 -17.00 23.09 -21.93
N VAL A 241 -16.54 23.62 -23.07
CA VAL A 241 -17.39 24.38 -23.99
C VAL A 241 -18.57 23.55 -24.43
N ALA A 242 -18.35 22.34 -24.94
CA ALA A 242 -19.40 21.48 -25.46
C ALA A 242 -20.45 21.09 -24.37
N LEU A 243 -20.00 20.86 -23.14
CA LEU A 243 -20.86 20.54 -22.00
C LEU A 243 -21.62 21.74 -21.45
N SER A 244 -21.17 22.98 -21.73
CA SER A 244 -21.81 24.20 -21.23
C SER A 244 -23.11 24.59 -21.96
N GLY A 245 -23.54 23.81 -22.96
CA GLY A 245 -24.75 24.08 -23.74
C GLY A 245 -24.62 25.20 -24.77
N TYR A 246 -23.44 25.84 -24.86
CA TYR A 246 -23.08 26.67 -26.00
C TYR A 246 -22.97 25.75 -27.22
N ALA A 247 -23.85 25.88 -28.22
CA ALA A 247 -23.79 25.07 -29.43
C ALA A 247 -22.37 25.21 -30.02
N PRO A 248 -21.51 24.17 -29.95
CA PRO A 248 -20.08 24.39 -30.04
C PRO A 248 -19.62 24.81 -31.45
N PHE A 249 -20.49 24.69 -32.45
CA PHE A 249 -20.21 24.94 -33.86
C PHE A 249 -21.44 25.51 -34.58
N GLY A 250 -21.86 26.75 -34.28
CA GLY A 250 -22.89 27.43 -35.10
C GLY A 250 -22.54 27.46 -36.60
N ASP A 251 -23.44 27.96 -37.46
CA ASP A 251 -23.40 27.97 -38.96
C ASP A 251 -22.17 28.68 -39.61
N TYR A 252 -21.11 28.92 -38.86
CA TYR A 252 -19.85 29.48 -39.34
C TYR A 252 -19.16 28.51 -40.30
N SER A 253 -18.86 29.00 -41.50
CA SER A 253 -18.08 28.30 -42.51
C SER A 253 -16.87 29.13 -42.92
N LEU A 254 -15.78 28.44 -43.26
CA LEU A 254 -14.52 29.02 -43.68
C LEU A 254 -14.28 28.67 -45.15
N VAL A 255 -13.91 29.66 -45.96
CA VAL A 255 -13.48 29.42 -47.34
C VAL A 255 -11.98 29.13 -47.33
N VAL A 256 -11.59 27.88 -47.55
CA VAL A 256 -10.19 27.45 -47.62
C VAL A 256 -9.90 26.99 -49.04
N GLY A 257 -9.03 27.71 -49.75
CA GLY A 257 -8.67 27.36 -51.13
C GLY A 257 -9.84 27.37 -52.12
N GLY A 258 -10.86 28.19 -51.87
CA GLY A 258 -12.09 28.26 -52.69
C GLY A 258 -13.20 27.28 -52.30
N ALA A 259 -12.98 26.41 -51.31
CA ALA A 259 -13.98 25.48 -50.79
C ALA A 259 -14.54 25.95 -49.43
N THR A 260 -15.86 25.93 -49.27
CA THR A 260 -16.53 26.28 -48.02
C THR A 260 -16.56 25.08 -47.07
N VAL A 261 -15.87 25.17 -45.94
CA VAL A 261 -15.77 24.11 -44.93
C VAL A 261 -16.41 24.59 -43.64
N GLY A 262 -17.33 23.81 -43.07
CA GLY A 262 -17.97 24.12 -41.79
C GLY A 262 -16.96 24.13 -40.63
N LEU A 263 -17.05 25.12 -39.73
CA LEU A 263 -16.14 25.25 -38.59
C LEU A 263 -16.15 23.99 -37.70
N GLY A 264 -17.30 23.32 -37.57
CA GLY A 264 -17.41 22.05 -36.83
C GLY A 264 -16.53 20.92 -37.39
N VAL A 265 -16.33 20.88 -38.72
CA VAL A 265 -15.46 19.88 -39.37
C VAL A 265 -13.99 20.18 -39.07
N ILE A 266 -13.60 21.46 -39.10
CA ILE A 266 -12.23 21.92 -38.79
C ILE A 266 -11.91 21.64 -37.31
N MET A 267 -12.87 21.87 -36.42
CA MET A 267 -12.74 21.62 -34.98
C MET A 267 -12.68 20.14 -34.65
N PHE A 268 -13.50 19.32 -35.29
CA PHE A 268 -13.40 17.87 -35.15
C PHE A 268 -12.04 17.36 -35.68
N GLY A 269 -11.57 17.89 -36.80
CA GLY A 269 -10.23 17.58 -37.33
C GLY A 269 -9.10 17.98 -36.38
N ALA A 270 -9.16 19.17 -35.79
CA ALA A 270 -8.19 19.65 -34.80
C ALA A 270 -8.23 18.82 -33.50
N TRP A 271 -9.42 18.49 -33.02
CA TRP A 271 -9.62 17.60 -31.88
C TRP A 271 -9.04 16.21 -32.13
N LEU A 272 -9.33 15.62 -33.29
CA LEU A 272 -8.80 14.32 -33.69
C LEU A 272 -7.27 14.35 -33.81
N LEU A 273 -6.71 15.42 -34.38
CA LEU A 273 -5.27 15.62 -34.49
C LEU A 273 -4.61 15.73 -33.10
N ASP A 274 -5.19 16.51 -32.18
CA ASP A 274 -4.71 16.63 -30.79
C ASP A 274 -4.76 15.26 -30.08
N VAL A 275 -5.82 14.47 -30.26
CA VAL A 275 -5.92 13.10 -29.74
C VAL A 275 -4.83 12.20 -30.32
N VAL A 276 -4.61 12.23 -31.64
CA VAL A 276 -3.55 11.45 -32.30
C VAL A 276 -2.17 11.84 -31.78
N ILE A 277 -1.88 13.14 -31.64
CA ILE A 277 -0.61 13.64 -31.11
C ILE A 277 -0.42 13.19 -29.66
N ILE A 278 -1.43 13.33 -28.81
CA ILE A 278 -1.39 12.88 -27.41
C ILE A 278 -1.11 11.37 -27.34
N VAL A 279 -1.85 10.57 -28.10
CA VAL A 279 -1.68 9.11 -28.12
C VAL A 279 -0.29 8.74 -28.61
N ALA A 280 0.20 9.36 -29.69
CA ALA A 280 1.54 9.12 -30.22
C ALA A 280 2.63 9.51 -29.21
N PHE A 281 2.53 10.68 -28.58
CA PHE A 281 3.53 11.16 -27.62
C PHE A 281 3.51 10.34 -26.34
N LEU A 282 2.34 9.94 -25.84
CA LEU A 282 2.22 9.01 -24.73
C LEU A 282 2.78 7.62 -25.08
N TYR A 283 2.56 7.14 -26.31
CA TYR A 283 3.14 5.90 -26.80
C TYR A 283 4.67 5.96 -26.81
N PHE A 284 5.27 6.99 -27.41
CA PHE A 284 6.72 7.16 -27.43
C PHE A 284 7.31 7.35 -26.04
N ASN A 285 6.70 8.20 -25.22
CA ASN A 285 7.11 8.39 -23.83
C ASN A 285 7.10 7.05 -23.07
N ARG A 286 6.05 6.24 -23.26
CA ARG A 286 5.95 4.91 -22.65
C ARG A 286 7.05 3.97 -23.17
N ARG A 287 7.27 3.89 -24.48
CA ARG A 287 8.27 2.98 -25.08
C ARG A 287 9.70 3.36 -24.68
N ILE A 288 10.04 4.64 -24.68
CA ILE A 288 11.35 5.14 -24.23
C ILE A 288 11.55 4.78 -22.76
N ASN A 289 10.58 5.08 -21.90
CA ASN A 289 10.74 4.77 -20.48
C ASN A 289 10.77 3.26 -20.17
N LEU A 290 10.03 2.43 -20.92
CA LEU A 290 10.12 0.96 -20.82
C LEU A 290 11.47 0.42 -21.29
N ALA A 291 12.10 1.01 -22.30
CA ALA A 291 13.44 0.63 -22.73
C ALA A 291 14.51 0.97 -21.68
N LEU A 292 14.33 2.09 -20.97
CA LEU A 292 15.27 2.53 -19.95
C LEU A 292 15.17 1.70 -18.68
N LEU A 293 13.96 1.33 -18.28
CA LEU A 293 13.65 0.54 -17.09
C LEU A 293 13.11 -0.85 -17.47
N ASP A 294 13.76 -1.52 -18.43
CA ASP A 294 13.40 -2.87 -18.90
C ASP A 294 13.37 -3.98 -17.83
N HIS A 295 14.00 -3.73 -16.69
CA HIS A 295 14.13 -4.66 -15.57
C HIS A 295 13.08 -4.45 -14.47
N ILE A 296 12.27 -3.38 -14.52
CA ILE A 296 11.16 -3.18 -13.56
C ILE A 296 9.96 -4.04 -13.96
N GLY A 297 9.39 -4.78 -13.02
CA GLY A 297 8.27 -5.68 -13.26
C GLY A 297 6.93 -5.16 -12.75
N PHE A 298 6.91 -4.51 -11.59
CA PHE A 298 5.67 -4.10 -10.94
C PHE A 298 5.35 -2.62 -11.16
N LEU A 299 6.33 -1.77 -10.88
CA LEU A 299 6.25 -0.32 -10.97
C LEU A 299 6.23 0.11 -12.43
N ASN A 300 5.53 1.22 -12.70
CA ASN A 300 5.77 1.96 -13.91
C ASN A 300 6.91 2.99 -13.69
N PRO A 301 7.48 3.55 -14.76
CA PRO A 301 8.58 4.51 -14.66
C PRO A 301 8.30 5.71 -13.76
N THR A 302 7.09 6.27 -13.80
CA THR A 302 6.69 7.39 -12.95
C THR A 302 6.65 7.00 -11.48
N GLN A 303 6.10 5.81 -11.17
CA GLN A 303 6.04 5.28 -9.81
C GLN A 303 7.43 4.95 -9.27
N PHE A 304 8.28 4.34 -10.09
CA PHE A 304 9.68 4.08 -9.75
C PHE A 304 10.39 5.36 -9.33
N ARG A 305 10.28 6.42 -10.14
CA ARG A 305 10.91 7.72 -9.84
C ARG A 305 10.30 8.41 -8.63
N ALA A 306 9.00 8.30 -8.44
CA ALA A 306 8.32 8.85 -7.27
C ALA A 306 8.84 8.19 -5.99
N LEU A 307 8.92 6.84 -5.98
CA LEU A 307 9.44 6.10 -4.84
C LEU A 307 10.95 6.34 -4.64
N GLU A 308 11.72 6.50 -5.72
CA GLU A 308 13.14 6.87 -5.66
C GLU A 308 13.33 8.24 -5.01
N ALA A 309 12.54 9.24 -5.42
CA ALA A 309 12.58 10.59 -4.85
C ALA A 309 12.17 10.61 -3.37
N ILE A 310 11.22 9.75 -2.99
CA ILE A 310 10.84 9.52 -1.59
C ILE A 310 11.96 8.81 -0.83
N ALA A 311 12.55 7.75 -1.36
CA ALA A 311 13.69 7.07 -0.74
C ALA A 311 14.89 8.02 -0.55
N GLU A 312 15.15 8.89 -1.53
CA GLU A 312 16.15 9.97 -1.43
C GLU A 312 15.81 10.98 -0.32
N THR A 313 14.53 11.11 0.03
CA THR A 313 14.09 12.00 1.11
C THR A 313 14.10 11.32 2.48
N LEU A 314 13.77 10.03 2.52
CA LEU A 314 13.68 9.24 3.74
C LEU A 314 15.06 8.83 4.26
N VAL A 315 16.01 8.51 3.38
CA VAL A 315 17.29 7.85 3.73
C VAL A 315 18.44 8.88 3.86
N ALA A 316 18.31 9.92 4.69
CA ALA A 316 19.21 11.08 4.66
C ALA A 316 20.73 10.80 4.88
N GLY A 317 21.59 11.66 4.31
CA GLY A 317 23.02 11.78 4.64
C GLY A 317 23.87 10.53 4.36
N LYS A 318 24.66 10.10 5.35
CA LYS A 318 25.54 8.91 5.31
C LYS A 318 24.80 7.60 4.99
N MET A 319 23.47 7.57 5.06
CA MET A 319 22.68 6.39 4.71
C MET A 319 22.54 6.23 3.19
N HIS A 320 22.47 7.34 2.41
CA HIS A 320 22.48 7.30 0.94
C HIS A 320 23.77 6.72 0.37
N GLU A 321 24.89 6.95 1.04
CA GLU A 321 26.20 6.41 0.65
C GLU A 321 26.24 4.87 0.77
N ARG A 322 25.31 4.24 1.50
CA ARG A 322 25.27 2.79 1.71
C ARG A 322 24.44 2.06 0.68
N VAL A 323 23.19 2.50 0.51
CA VAL A 323 22.25 1.91 -0.42
C VAL A 323 21.70 3.04 -1.28
N PRO A 324 22.09 3.11 -2.55
CA PRO A 324 21.57 4.12 -3.46
C PRO A 324 20.03 4.04 -3.53
N PRO A 325 19.30 5.17 -3.59
CA PRO A 325 17.84 5.18 -3.61
C PRO A 325 17.22 4.29 -4.71
N HIS A 326 17.83 4.20 -5.88
CA HIS A 326 17.35 3.33 -6.95
C HIS A 326 17.42 1.84 -6.60
N GLU A 327 18.44 1.39 -5.84
CA GLU A 327 18.57 0.00 -5.41
C GLU A 327 17.45 -0.37 -4.42
N ILE A 328 17.10 0.57 -3.52
CA ILE A 328 15.96 0.43 -2.61
C ILE A 328 14.69 0.16 -3.43
N VAL A 329 14.42 0.99 -4.43
CA VAL A 329 13.23 0.87 -5.28
C VAL A 329 13.24 -0.42 -6.10
N LEU A 330 14.39 -0.87 -6.59
CA LEU A 330 14.51 -2.15 -7.31
C LEU A 330 14.17 -3.36 -6.43
N ARG A 331 14.63 -3.36 -5.18
CA ARG A 331 14.28 -4.39 -4.20
C ARG A 331 12.79 -4.37 -3.88
N THR A 332 12.22 -3.17 -3.69
CA THR A 332 10.78 -3.00 -3.51
C THR A 332 10.00 -3.49 -4.73
N ASP A 333 10.42 -3.16 -5.96
CA ASP A 333 9.77 -3.62 -7.19
C ASP A 333 9.77 -5.14 -7.30
N SER A 334 10.92 -5.77 -7.04
CA SER A 334 11.07 -7.23 -7.01
C SER A 334 10.12 -7.88 -6.01
N TYR A 335 10.02 -7.33 -4.81
CA TYR A 335 9.06 -7.79 -3.81
C TYR A 335 7.62 -7.64 -4.28
N MET A 336 7.25 -6.44 -4.74
CA MET A 336 5.87 -6.16 -5.14
C MET A 336 5.43 -7.02 -6.34
N ARG A 337 6.37 -7.41 -7.21
CA ARG A 337 6.15 -8.34 -8.32
C ARG A 337 5.82 -9.76 -7.83
N SER A 338 6.38 -10.19 -6.70
CA SER A 338 6.14 -11.53 -6.16
C SER A 338 4.74 -11.69 -5.53
N PHE A 339 4.05 -10.58 -5.24
CA PHE A 339 2.74 -10.62 -4.62
C PHE A 339 1.61 -11.04 -5.55
N ARG A 340 0.79 -11.95 -5.05
CA ARG A 340 -0.48 -12.34 -5.65
C ARG A 340 -1.63 -11.70 -4.88
N SER A 341 -1.92 -10.42 -5.16
CA SER A 341 -3.05 -9.70 -4.54
C SER A 341 -3.81 -8.84 -5.53
N ASN A 342 -5.14 -8.88 -5.45
CA ASN A 342 -6.03 -8.01 -6.23
C ASN A 342 -5.98 -6.55 -5.73
N ARG A 343 -5.36 -6.28 -4.56
CA ARG A 343 -5.25 -4.95 -3.96
C ARG A 343 -4.01 -4.17 -4.43
N LEU A 344 -3.15 -4.75 -5.26
CA LEU A 344 -1.94 -4.10 -5.79
C LEU A 344 -2.24 -2.85 -6.64
N GLY A 345 -3.47 -2.71 -7.17
CA GLY A 345 -3.93 -1.48 -7.80
C GLY A 345 -3.95 -0.27 -6.84
N LEU A 346 -4.32 -0.48 -5.57
CA LEU A 346 -4.33 0.57 -4.55
C LEU A 346 -2.92 1.03 -4.22
N ALA A 347 -1.95 0.10 -4.15
CA ALA A 347 -0.54 0.42 -3.99
C ALA A 347 -0.04 1.36 -5.11
N LYS A 348 -0.40 1.02 -6.36
CA LYS A 348 -0.09 1.83 -7.55
C LYS A 348 -0.71 3.22 -7.49
N LEU A 349 -1.95 3.33 -7.03
CA LEU A 349 -2.63 4.61 -6.83
C LEU A 349 -1.98 5.44 -5.71
N ALA A 350 -1.59 4.82 -4.59
CA ALA A 350 -0.97 5.52 -3.47
C ALA A 350 0.38 6.17 -3.85
N MET A 351 1.21 5.45 -4.62
CA MET A 351 2.47 6.00 -5.16
C MET A 351 2.22 7.16 -6.14
N MET A 352 1.24 7.01 -7.03
CA MET A 352 0.86 8.07 -7.98
C MET A 352 0.27 9.29 -7.28
N GLY A 353 -0.55 9.09 -6.25
CA GLY A 353 -1.10 10.18 -5.48
C GLY A 353 0.00 10.96 -4.76
N LEU A 354 1.04 10.29 -4.22
CA LEU A 354 2.13 10.99 -3.54
C LEU A 354 2.97 11.81 -4.52
N GLN A 355 3.16 11.30 -5.73
CA GLN A 355 3.77 12.05 -6.83
C GLN A 355 3.02 13.36 -7.11
N LEU A 356 1.69 13.33 -7.09
CA LEU A 356 0.84 14.45 -7.51
C LEU A 356 0.33 15.34 -6.36
N SER A 357 0.36 14.86 -5.11
CA SER A 357 -0.16 15.57 -3.95
C SER A 357 0.43 16.98 -3.77
N PRO A 358 1.71 17.28 -4.10
CA PRO A 358 2.23 18.64 -4.07
C PRO A 358 1.41 19.69 -4.81
N LEU A 359 0.69 19.29 -5.87
CA LEU A 359 -0.13 20.19 -6.67
C LEU A 359 -1.24 20.85 -5.85
N ALA A 360 -1.75 20.18 -4.81
CA ALA A 360 -2.75 20.74 -3.90
C ALA A 360 -2.25 21.99 -3.15
N TRP A 361 -0.93 22.16 -3.04
CA TRP A 361 -0.28 23.32 -2.41
C TRP A 361 0.47 24.18 -3.42
N LEU A 362 0.12 24.10 -4.70
CA LEU A 362 0.84 24.81 -5.76
C LEU A 362 2.36 24.54 -5.68
N SER A 363 2.73 23.32 -5.30
CA SER A 363 4.09 22.80 -5.38
C SER A 363 4.23 21.78 -6.52
N PRO A 364 5.36 21.74 -7.24
CA PRO A 364 5.53 20.86 -8.39
C PRO A 364 5.53 19.39 -7.92
N PRO A 365 5.18 18.41 -8.78
CA PRO A 365 5.22 16.99 -8.42
C PRO A 365 6.54 16.57 -7.76
N ILE A 366 6.49 15.57 -6.86
CA ILE A 366 7.58 15.34 -5.91
C ILE A 366 8.91 15.06 -6.62
N THR A 367 8.92 14.27 -7.69
CA THR A 367 10.13 13.98 -8.49
C THR A 367 10.83 15.21 -9.03
N TYR A 368 10.13 16.34 -9.17
CA TYR A 368 10.70 17.55 -9.73
C TYR A 368 11.33 18.48 -8.72
N MET A 369 10.94 18.36 -7.47
CA MET A 369 11.54 19.15 -6.41
C MET A 369 12.99 18.71 -6.16
N HIS A 370 13.86 19.68 -5.85
CA HIS A 370 15.17 19.40 -5.30
C HIS A 370 15.06 18.54 -4.00
N PRO A 371 15.99 17.61 -3.71
CA PRO A 371 15.91 16.72 -2.54
C PRO A 371 15.63 17.45 -1.21
N ALA A 372 16.35 18.53 -0.92
CA ALA A 372 16.11 19.35 0.27
C ALA A 372 14.71 20.00 0.30
N ALA A 373 14.16 20.38 -0.86
CA ALA A 373 12.81 20.92 -0.95
C ALA A 373 11.75 19.84 -0.72
N ARG A 374 11.97 18.61 -1.21
CA ARG A 374 11.13 17.45 -0.89
C ARG A 374 11.13 17.13 0.59
N ALA A 375 12.29 17.06 1.24
CA ALA A 375 12.40 16.80 2.67
C ALA A 375 11.58 17.79 3.49
N ARG A 376 11.68 19.09 3.17
CA ARG A 376 10.86 20.13 3.80
C ARG A 376 9.38 19.97 3.49
N PHE A 377 9.03 19.66 2.25
CA PHE A 377 7.63 19.43 1.88
C PHE A 377 7.04 18.25 2.67
N VAL A 378 7.80 17.17 2.82
CA VAL A 378 7.41 16.00 3.62
C VAL A 378 7.27 16.37 5.10
N ASP A 379 8.26 17.04 5.69
CA ASP A 379 8.23 17.46 7.09
C ASP A 379 7.07 18.43 7.39
N LEU A 380 6.84 19.43 6.52
CA LEU A 380 5.76 20.39 6.69
C LEU A 380 4.39 19.75 6.48
N ARG A 381 4.15 19.11 5.33
CA ARG A 381 2.81 18.70 4.91
C ARG A 381 2.38 17.34 5.45
N PHE A 382 3.31 16.45 5.78
CA PHE A 382 2.95 15.11 6.27
C PHE A 382 3.26 14.89 7.74
N LYS A 383 4.14 15.71 8.33
CA LYS A 383 4.52 15.59 9.75
C LYS A 383 3.97 16.73 10.61
N ARG A 384 4.07 18.00 10.20
CA ARG A 384 3.57 19.14 11.02
C ARG A 384 2.09 19.45 10.78
N GLU A 385 1.68 19.68 9.54
CA GLU A 385 0.35 20.26 9.25
C GLU A 385 -0.83 19.27 9.27
N ILE A 386 -0.59 17.97 9.01
CA ILE A 386 -1.64 16.94 9.15
C ILE A 386 -2.18 16.90 10.59
N VAL A 387 -1.36 17.27 11.57
CA VAL A 387 -1.71 17.23 13.00
C VAL A 387 -2.54 18.44 13.41
N ASP A 388 -2.25 19.62 12.85
CA ASP A 388 -2.90 20.88 13.25
C ASP A 388 -4.19 21.20 12.47
N THR A 389 -4.59 20.34 11.50
CA THR A 389 -5.75 20.51 10.60
C THR A 389 -5.95 21.95 10.13
N SER A 390 -5.05 22.46 9.30
CA SER A 390 -5.16 23.83 8.79
C SER A 390 -6.47 24.04 7.99
N ALA A 391 -6.89 25.29 7.81
CA ALA A 391 -8.14 25.64 7.11
C ALA A 391 -8.25 24.97 5.72
N LEU A 392 -7.12 24.75 5.06
CA LEU A 392 -7.03 24.09 3.77
C LEU A 392 -7.38 22.58 3.84
N TYR A 393 -6.90 21.84 4.84
CA TYR A 393 -7.27 20.43 5.02
C TYR A 393 -8.76 20.31 5.34
N ARG A 394 -9.31 21.20 6.18
CA ARG A 394 -10.76 21.23 6.46
C ARG A 394 -11.59 21.49 5.20
N PHE A 395 -11.11 22.35 4.31
CA PHE A 395 -11.73 22.58 3.01
C PHE A 395 -11.75 21.31 2.16
N PHE A 396 -10.59 20.65 1.97
CA PHE A 396 -10.50 19.42 1.17
C PHE A 396 -11.28 18.25 1.79
N ASP A 397 -11.29 18.11 3.12
CA ASP A 397 -12.15 17.15 3.81
C ASP A 397 -13.64 17.47 3.63
N GLY A 398 -14.01 18.75 3.54
CA GLY A 398 -15.35 19.19 3.14
C GLY A 398 -15.72 18.74 1.72
N VAL A 399 -14.79 18.89 0.76
CA VAL A 399 -14.96 18.41 -0.62
C VAL A 399 -15.10 16.89 -0.68
N MET A 400 -14.23 16.15 0.02
CA MET A 400 -14.29 14.69 0.06
C MET A 400 -15.60 14.19 0.67
N ARG A 401 -16.10 14.81 1.74
CA ARG A 401 -17.44 14.50 2.29
C ARG A 401 -18.58 14.77 1.30
N ALA A 402 -18.44 15.77 0.43
CA ALA A 402 -19.42 15.99 -0.63
C ALA A 402 -19.36 14.87 -1.69
N ILE A 403 -18.16 14.45 -2.09
CA ILE A 403 -17.94 13.34 -3.02
C ILE A 403 -18.45 12.03 -2.42
N ASN A 404 -18.14 11.74 -1.16
CA ASN A 404 -18.63 10.56 -0.45
C ASN A 404 -20.15 10.51 -0.41
N ARG A 405 -20.83 11.65 -0.16
CA ARG A 405 -22.30 11.75 -0.23
C ARG A 405 -22.87 11.40 -1.61
N VAL A 406 -22.14 11.69 -2.69
CA VAL A 406 -22.53 11.27 -4.05
C VAL A 406 -22.29 9.76 -4.23
N LEU A 407 -21.12 9.25 -3.81
CA LEU A 407 -20.78 7.82 -3.90
C LEU A 407 -21.72 6.92 -3.07
N LEU A 408 -22.20 7.40 -1.93
CA LEU A 408 -23.17 6.70 -1.09
C LEU A 408 -24.48 6.40 -1.83
N ARG A 409 -24.91 7.30 -2.74
CA ARG A 409 -26.12 7.09 -3.57
C ARG A 409 -25.97 5.92 -4.55
N PHE A 410 -24.76 5.55 -4.92
CA PHE A 410 -24.48 4.45 -5.84
C PHE A 410 -24.10 3.14 -5.15
N THR A 411 -23.69 3.20 -3.87
CA THR A 411 -23.07 2.06 -3.18
C THR A 411 -23.93 1.45 -2.08
N GLY A 412 -25.00 2.12 -1.63
CA GLY A 412 -25.90 1.61 -0.59
C GLY A 412 -25.25 1.45 0.79
N ARG A 413 -24.07 2.05 1.01
CA ARG A 413 -23.30 1.99 2.27
C ARG A 413 -23.75 3.06 3.26
N SER A 414 -23.36 2.94 4.53
CA SER A 414 -23.66 3.96 5.55
C SER A 414 -22.71 5.17 5.44
N GLY A 415 -23.21 6.36 5.78
CA GLY A 415 -22.45 7.61 5.60
C GLY A 415 -21.18 7.70 6.46
N SER A 416 -21.22 7.17 7.68
CA SER A 416 -20.10 7.17 8.61
C SER A 416 -18.95 6.25 8.17
N GLU A 417 -19.24 5.15 7.47
CA GLU A 417 -18.23 4.21 6.97
C GLU A 417 -17.36 4.83 5.87
N LEU A 418 -17.99 5.52 4.91
CA LEU A 418 -17.25 6.17 3.82
C LEU A 418 -16.49 7.41 4.29
N ASP A 419 -17.08 8.23 5.16
CA ASP A 419 -16.47 9.47 5.63
C ASP A 419 -15.24 9.24 6.51
N ALA A 420 -15.18 8.12 7.25
CA ALA A 420 -14.00 7.72 8.01
C ALA A 420 -12.88 7.14 7.11
N ALA A 421 -13.24 6.45 6.02
CA ALA A 421 -12.30 5.77 5.13
C ALA A 421 -11.69 6.67 4.04
N LEU A 422 -12.38 7.74 3.62
CA LEU A 422 -12.01 8.55 2.44
C LEU A 422 -11.85 10.05 2.75
N SER A 423 -11.46 10.44 3.96
CA SER A 423 -11.07 11.83 4.22
C SER A 423 -9.79 12.18 3.42
N PHE A 424 -9.64 13.44 3.02
CA PHE A 424 -8.44 13.91 2.33
C PHE A 424 -7.20 13.75 3.22
N THR A 425 -7.34 14.11 4.50
CA THR A 425 -6.29 13.96 5.50
C THR A 425 -5.89 12.49 5.68
N GLY A 426 -6.87 11.59 5.85
CA GLY A 426 -6.61 10.16 6.02
C GLY A 426 -6.01 9.50 4.78
N MET A 427 -6.43 9.93 3.59
CA MET A 427 -5.87 9.45 2.33
C MET A 427 -4.40 9.87 2.17
N LEU A 428 -4.08 11.15 2.41
CA LEU A 428 -2.69 11.63 2.34
C LEU A 428 -1.78 10.91 3.33
N GLU A 429 -2.25 10.70 4.55
CA GLU A 429 -1.52 10.00 5.58
C GLU A 429 -1.28 8.53 5.19
N ALA A 430 -2.32 7.83 4.72
CA ALA A 430 -2.20 6.44 4.25
C ALA A 430 -1.22 6.32 3.08
N MET A 431 -1.26 7.26 2.13
CA MET A 431 -0.34 7.29 1.00
C MET A 431 1.12 7.47 1.43
N MET A 432 1.39 8.41 2.32
CA MET A 432 2.76 8.62 2.82
C MET A 432 3.26 7.40 3.61
N ARG A 433 2.43 6.87 4.53
CA ARG A 433 2.74 5.65 5.29
C ARG A 433 3.09 4.48 4.37
N PHE A 434 2.27 4.27 3.35
CA PHE A 434 2.48 3.19 2.39
C PHE A 434 3.80 3.34 1.65
N ASN A 435 4.13 4.55 1.16
CA ASN A 435 5.41 4.80 0.49
C ASN A 435 6.62 4.67 1.44
N MET A 436 6.47 5.03 2.72
CA MET A 436 7.49 4.79 3.75
C MET A 436 7.73 3.30 3.96
N GLN A 437 6.67 2.51 4.13
CA GLN A 437 6.76 1.05 4.29
C GLN A 437 7.46 0.39 3.10
N LEU A 438 7.11 0.79 1.87
CA LEU A 438 7.77 0.33 0.65
C LEU A 438 9.26 0.67 0.62
N THR A 439 9.64 1.84 1.10
CA THR A 439 11.05 2.26 1.19
C THR A 439 11.79 1.45 2.26
N TYR A 440 11.18 1.26 3.43
CA TYR A 440 11.78 0.51 4.54
C TYR A 440 12.01 -0.95 4.17
N LEU A 441 11.04 -1.56 3.49
CA LEU A 441 11.17 -2.89 2.95
C LEU A 441 12.40 -3.00 2.01
N GLY A 442 12.54 -2.10 1.04
CA GLY A 442 13.68 -2.13 0.13
C GLY A 442 15.03 -1.88 0.83
N TYR A 443 15.05 -1.00 1.84
CA TYR A 443 16.27 -0.59 2.54
C TYR A 443 16.73 -1.62 3.58
N TYR A 444 15.85 -2.05 4.48
CA TYR A 444 16.21 -2.99 5.56
C TYR A 444 16.33 -4.45 5.08
N ASN A 445 15.84 -4.76 3.87
CA ASN A 445 16.15 -6.03 3.21
C ASN A 445 17.54 -6.05 2.56
N ASN A 446 18.31 -4.96 2.62
CA ASN A 446 19.67 -4.94 2.08
C ASN A 446 20.68 -5.41 3.15
N PRO A 447 21.43 -6.50 2.92
CA PRO A 447 22.44 -6.99 3.86
C PRO A 447 23.53 -5.97 4.23
N ALA A 448 23.77 -4.97 3.37
CA ALA A 448 24.72 -3.90 3.64
C ALA A 448 24.33 -3.00 4.84
N VAL A 449 23.06 -3.05 5.26
CA VAL A 449 22.51 -2.27 6.38
C VAL A 449 22.61 -3.03 7.71
N TRP A 450 22.73 -4.36 7.68
CA TRP A 450 22.65 -5.22 8.86
C TRP A 450 23.81 -5.06 9.86
N PRO A 451 25.09 -5.19 9.48
CA PRO A 451 26.18 -5.18 10.46
C PRO A 451 26.35 -3.80 11.11
N LYS A 452 26.69 -3.79 12.41
CA LYS A 452 27.05 -2.57 13.13
C LYS A 452 28.45 -2.11 12.72
N ARG A 453 28.63 -0.81 12.46
CA ARG A 453 29.91 -0.18 12.11
C ARG A 453 30.43 0.75 13.21
N GLU A 454 31.71 1.11 13.13
CA GLU A 454 32.40 1.97 14.10
C GLU A 454 31.78 3.36 14.23
N ASP A 455 31.23 3.92 13.14
CA ASP A 455 30.53 5.21 13.14
C ASP A 455 29.11 5.13 13.75
N GLY A 456 28.80 4.03 14.45
CA GLY A 456 27.49 3.75 15.06
C GLY A 456 26.41 3.39 14.04
N SER A 457 26.79 3.19 12.78
CA SER A 457 25.84 2.97 11.71
C SER A 457 25.57 1.51 11.39
N GLY A 458 24.44 1.25 10.71
CA GLY A 458 23.86 -0.09 10.60
C GLY A 458 23.00 -0.47 11.81
N ILE A 459 22.24 -1.55 11.70
CA ILE A 459 21.25 -1.93 12.71
C ILE A 459 21.76 -2.97 13.72
N GLY A 460 22.92 -3.57 13.46
CA GLY A 460 23.53 -4.58 14.33
C GLY A 460 22.84 -5.94 14.27
N TYR A 461 22.27 -6.31 13.12
CA TYR A 461 21.64 -7.61 12.89
C TYR A 461 22.63 -8.64 12.34
N THR A 462 22.46 -9.90 12.73
CA THR A 462 23.18 -11.05 12.16
C THR A 462 22.17 -12.17 11.88
N PRO A 463 22.03 -12.61 10.61
CA PRO A 463 21.11 -13.69 10.27
C PRO A 463 21.58 -15.00 10.90
N PHE A 464 20.64 -15.90 11.26
CA PHE A 464 20.95 -17.11 12.02
C PHE A 464 22.00 -17.98 11.31
N SER A 465 21.96 -18.10 9.99
CA SER A 465 22.98 -18.79 9.18
C SER A 465 24.41 -18.32 9.48
N GLN A 466 24.61 -17.04 9.80
CA GLN A 466 25.92 -16.42 10.06
C GLN A 466 26.27 -16.30 11.56
N ARG A 467 25.34 -16.59 12.47
CA ARG A 467 25.63 -16.58 13.92
C ARG A 467 26.58 -17.73 14.28
N GLU A 468 27.43 -17.51 15.28
CA GLU A 468 28.26 -18.57 15.84
C GLU A 468 27.38 -19.64 16.49
N LYS A 469 27.69 -20.91 16.21
CA LYS A 469 26.92 -22.05 16.72
C LYS A 469 27.88 -23.07 17.30
N THR A 470 27.60 -23.51 18.51
CA THR A 470 28.32 -24.60 19.19
C THR A 470 27.75 -25.97 18.84
N PHE A 471 26.93 -26.06 17.80
CA PHE A 471 26.13 -27.23 17.49
C PHE A 471 25.86 -27.37 16.01
N GLU A 472 25.60 -28.62 15.59
CA GLU A 472 25.25 -28.93 14.22
C GLU A 472 23.79 -28.55 13.92
N VAL A 473 23.59 -27.87 12.80
CA VAL A 473 22.26 -27.47 12.33
C VAL A 473 21.77 -28.49 11.31
N LYS A 474 20.93 -29.42 11.76
CA LYS A 474 20.24 -30.38 10.90
C LYS A 474 18.73 -30.22 11.01
N PRO A 475 17.98 -30.14 9.89
CA PRO A 475 16.53 -30.26 9.93
C PRO A 475 16.11 -31.58 10.59
N ILE A 476 15.07 -31.55 11.41
CA ILE A 476 14.42 -32.77 11.92
C ILE A 476 13.04 -32.83 11.27
N ARG A 477 12.78 -33.90 10.53
CA ARG A 477 11.48 -34.17 9.90
C ARG A 477 11.12 -35.61 10.22
N ALA A 478 9.97 -35.80 10.86
CA ALA A 478 9.52 -37.12 11.29
C ALA A 478 8.92 -37.94 10.13
N HIS A 479 8.47 -37.26 9.08
CA HIS A 479 7.75 -37.85 7.96
C HIS A 479 8.34 -37.36 6.62
N PRO A 480 8.18 -38.14 5.54
CA PRO A 480 8.49 -37.67 4.20
C PRO A 480 7.70 -36.39 3.86
N PRO A 481 8.23 -35.53 2.96
CA PRO A 481 7.49 -34.38 2.46
C PRO A 481 6.16 -34.79 1.82
N LEU A 482 5.17 -33.88 1.90
CA LEU A 482 3.87 -34.07 1.28
C LEU A 482 3.96 -34.26 -0.24
N THR A 483 3.16 -35.18 -0.75
CA THR A 483 2.75 -35.21 -2.15
C THR A 483 1.60 -34.23 -2.34
N VAL A 484 1.83 -33.16 -3.11
CA VAL A 484 0.85 -32.10 -3.39
C VAL A 484 0.69 -31.96 -4.90
N MET A 485 -0.56 -31.94 -5.37
CA MET A 485 -0.89 -31.68 -6.76
C MET A 485 -0.80 -30.17 -7.00
N THR A 486 0.25 -29.75 -7.68
CA THR A 486 0.46 -28.35 -8.10
C THR A 486 -0.31 -28.08 -9.41
N PRO A 487 -0.51 -26.80 -9.79
CA PRO A 487 -1.09 -26.46 -11.08
C PRO A 487 -0.41 -27.16 -12.26
N THR A 488 0.91 -27.32 -12.20
CA THR A 488 1.72 -28.01 -13.22
C THR A 488 1.38 -29.50 -13.31
N ILE A 489 1.19 -30.18 -12.17
CA ILE A 489 0.84 -31.61 -12.14
C ILE A 489 -0.58 -31.81 -12.69
N LEU A 490 -1.54 -30.98 -12.27
CA LEU A 490 -2.90 -31.02 -12.82
C LEU A 490 -2.92 -30.83 -14.34
N ASP A 491 -2.02 -30.01 -14.86
CA ASP A 491 -1.87 -29.79 -16.30
C ASP A 491 -1.30 -30.98 -17.04
N GLN A 492 -0.23 -31.57 -16.51
CA GLN A 492 0.37 -32.77 -17.07
C GLN A 492 -0.61 -33.96 -17.06
N GLU A 493 -1.44 -34.07 -16.02
CA GLU A 493 -2.41 -35.16 -15.86
C GLU A 493 -3.78 -34.87 -16.51
N GLY A 494 -4.04 -33.65 -16.97
CA GLY A 494 -5.30 -33.28 -17.62
C GLY A 494 -6.51 -33.28 -16.67
N ILE A 495 -6.31 -32.95 -15.39
CA ILE A 495 -7.36 -33.01 -14.36
C ILE A 495 -8.10 -31.67 -14.25
N ASP A 496 -9.32 -31.63 -14.76
CA ASP A 496 -10.24 -30.48 -14.63
C ASP A 496 -11.45 -30.80 -13.73
N VAL A 497 -11.70 -32.08 -13.48
CA VAL A 497 -12.87 -32.56 -12.74
C VAL A 497 -12.46 -33.64 -11.76
N ILE A 498 -13.01 -33.58 -10.55
CA ILE A 498 -12.89 -34.62 -9.52
C ILE A 498 -14.31 -35.06 -9.10
N ASP A 499 -14.59 -36.36 -9.13
CA ASP A 499 -15.91 -36.93 -8.84
C ASP A 499 -15.90 -38.02 -7.75
N ASP A 500 -14.73 -38.31 -7.19
CA ASP A 500 -14.50 -39.44 -6.31
C ASP A 500 -14.10 -39.03 -4.87
N ALA A 501 -14.26 -37.76 -4.49
CA ALA A 501 -13.98 -37.28 -3.13
C ALA A 501 -15.16 -37.53 -2.17
N ASP A 502 -14.92 -38.21 -1.04
CA ASP A 502 -15.95 -38.37 -0.01
C ASP A 502 -16.10 -37.05 0.77
N VAL A 503 -14.98 -36.47 1.21
CA VAL A 503 -14.97 -35.19 1.92
C VAL A 503 -14.09 -34.20 1.18
N VAL A 504 -14.62 -33.01 0.93
CA VAL A 504 -13.85 -31.86 0.41
C VAL A 504 -13.64 -30.86 1.54
N ILE A 505 -12.39 -30.59 1.88
CA ILE A 505 -11.99 -29.57 2.86
C ILE A 505 -11.39 -28.38 2.10
N VAL A 506 -12.00 -27.21 2.26
CA VAL A 506 -11.53 -25.97 1.65
C VAL A 506 -10.65 -25.23 2.64
N GLY A 507 -9.33 -25.36 2.50
CA GLY A 507 -8.32 -24.77 3.37
C GLY A 507 -7.57 -25.81 4.22
N SER A 508 -6.24 -25.76 4.17
CA SER A 508 -5.33 -26.73 4.81
C SER A 508 -4.77 -26.26 6.16
N GLY A 509 -5.34 -25.19 6.74
CA GLY A 509 -4.90 -24.62 8.01
C GLY A 509 -5.18 -25.52 9.23
N PRO A 510 -4.92 -25.04 10.46
CA PRO A 510 -5.09 -25.83 11.69
C PRO A 510 -6.44 -26.54 11.83
N GLY A 511 -7.53 -25.87 11.45
CA GLY A 511 -8.87 -26.46 11.51
C GLY A 511 -9.06 -27.58 10.47
N GLY A 512 -8.69 -27.31 9.21
CA GLY A 512 -8.83 -28.26 8.12
C GLY A 512 -7.92 -29.48 8.25
N ALA A 513 -6.66 -29.29 8.66
CA ALA A 513 -5.68 -30.36 8.77
C ALA A 513 -5.97 -31.35 9.91
N ILE A 514 -6.32 -30.85 11.11
CA ILE A 514 -6.70 -31.72 12.23
C ILE A 514 -7.99 -32.48 11.89
N LEU A 515 -8.98 -31.81 11.31
CA LEU A 515 -10.21 -32.47 10.89
C LEU A 515 -9.96 -33.52 9.80
N ALA A 516 -9.10 -33.23 8.82
CA ALA A 516 -8.69 -34.18 7.79
C ALA A 516 -8.10 -35.45 8.40
N GLU A 517 -7.14 -35.30 9.34
CA GLU A 517 -6.53 -36.43 10.05
C GLU A 517 -7.59 -37.29 10.73
N GLN A 518 -8.53 -36.69 11.47
CA GLN A 518 -9.60 -37.43 12.15
C GLN A 518 -10.59 -38.13 11.19
N LEU A 519 -10.88 -37.54 10.03
CA LEU A 519 -11.76 -38.14 9.03
C LEU A 519 -11.07 -39.30 8.28
N LEU A 520 -9.76 -39.20 8.06
CA LEU A 520 -8.95 -40.30 7.53
C LEU A 520 -8.91 -41.49 8.50
N GLU A 521 -8.79 -41.25 9.81
CA GLU A 521 -8.92 -42.32 10.83
C GLU A 521 -10.29 -43.03 10.78
N LYS A 522 -11.32 -42.33 10.30
CA LYS A 522 -12.66 -42.91 10.06
C LYS A 522 -12.80 -43.57 8.68
N GLY A 523 -11.72 -43.71 7.93
CA GLY A 523 -11.70 -44.33 6.60
C GLY A 523 -12.34 -43.50 5.49
N ARG A 524 -12.43 -42.17 5.65
CA ARG A 524 -12.93 -41.27 4.60
C ARG A 524 -11.81 -40.90 3.63
N ARG A 525 -12.13 -40.77 2.33
CA ARG A 525 -11.21 -40.17 1.35
C ARG A 525 -11.38 -38.65 1.35
N VAL A 526 -10.29 -37.96 1.64
CA VAL A 526 -10.27 -36.51 1.85
C VAL A 526 -9.55 -35.82 0.69
N LEU A 527 -10.21 -34.83 0.10
CA LEU A 527 -9.62 -33.87 -0.83
C LEU A 527 -9.47 -32.52 -0.12
N ILE A 528 -8.25 -31.98 -0.06
CA ILE A 528 -7.97 -30.66 0.48
C ILE A 528 -7.67 -29.70 -0.67
N LEU A 529 -8.41 -28.59 -0.73
CA LEU A 529 -8.17 -27.50 -1.67
C LEU A 529 -7.59 -26.30 -0.92
N GLU A 530 -6.36 -25.93 -1.23
CA GLU A 530 -5.64 -24.82 -0.59
C GLU A 530 -5.36 -23.71 -1.60
N LYS A 531 -5.73 -22.46 -1.27
CA LYS A 531 -5.47 -21.29 -2.14
C LYS A 531 -3.99 -20.91 -2.18
N GLY A 532 -3.25 -21.21 -1.11
CA GLY A 532 -1.85 -20.87 -0.91
C GLY A 532 -0.87 -21.77 -1.65
N LEU A 533 0.39 -21.32 -1.67
CA LEU A 533 1.50 -22.09 -2.24
C LEU A 533 1.86 -23.28 -1.36
N TYR A 534 2.26 -24.39 -1.99
CA TYR A 534 3.08 -25.39 -1.32
C TYR A 534 4.53 -24.92 -1.35
N VAL A 535 5.09 -24.60 -0.19
CA VAL A 535 6.53 -24.32 -0.05
C VAL A 535 7.17 -25.57 0.51
N HIS A 536 8.06 -26.20 -0.25
CA HIS A 536 8.76 -27.38 0.23
C HIS A 536 9.61 -26.98 1.46
N PRO A 537 9.69 -27.80 2.52
CA PRO A 537 10.44 -27.45 3.72
C PRO A 537 11.92 -27.08 3.51
N ASP A 538 12.54 -27.50 2.41
CA ASP A 538 13.92 -27.11 2.04
C ASP A 538 14.02 -25.73 1.36
N ASP A 539 12.91 -25.23 0.83
CA ASP A 539 12.83 -23.93 0.13
C ASP A 539 12.66 -22.76 1.10
N PHE A 540 12.44 -23.02 2.40
CA PHE A 540 12.45 -21.96 3.40
C PHE A 540 13.84 -21.31 3.48
N SER A 541 13.84 -19.98 3.50
CA SER A 541 15.05 -19.16 3.53
C SER A 541 14.98 -18.10 4.64
N GLU A 542 16.10 -17.43 4.88
CA GLU A 542 16.18 -16.31 5.83
C GLU A 542 15.85 -14.96 5.14
N ASP A 543 15.45 -14.99 3.86
CA ASP A 543 14.97 -13.82 3.13
C ASP A 543 13.52 -13.53 3.55
N GLU A 544 13.36 -12.58 4.47
CA GLU A 544 12.06 -12.18 5.01
C GLU A 544 11.08 -11.80 3.91
N VAL A 545 11.57 -11.12 2.88
CA VAL A 545 10.76 -10.51 1.83
C VAL A 545 10.23 -11.60 0.90
N ASP A 546 11.06 -12.57 0.51
CA ASP A 546 10.58 -13.74 -0.25
C ASP A 546 9.59 -14.59 0.57
N MET A 547 9.90 -14.86 1.83
CA MET A 547 9.04 -15.71 2.65
C MET A 547 7.69 -15.04 2.99
N ILE A 548 7.68 -13.75 3.32
CA ILE A 548 6.43 -13.03 3.60
C ILE A 548 5.52 -13.01 2.36
N SER A 549 6.07 -12.80 1.17
CA SER A 549 5.27 -12.73 -0.07
C SER A 549 4.68 -14.08 -0.46
N ARG A 550 5.37 -15.18 -0.16
CA ARG A 550 4.92 -16.55 -0.45
C ARG A 550 3.94 -17.09 0.59
N LEU A 551 4.10 -16.71 1.86
CA LEU A 551 3.44 -17.37 2.98
C LEU A 551 2.24 -16.61 3.57
N TYR A 552 2.09 -15.30 3.30
CA TYR A 552 0.99 -14.50 3.86
C TYR A 552 -0.07 -14.16 2.82
N SER A 553 -1.33 -14.11 3.27
CA SER A 553 -2.45 -13.58 2.48
C SER A 553 -2.20 -12.11 2.15
N ASP A 554 -2.43 -11.75 0.88
CA ASP A 554 -2.08 -10.43 0.32
C ASP A 554 -0.64 -9.99 0.64
N GLY A 555 0.27 -10.93 0.93
CA GLY A 555 1.66 -10.58 1.21
C GLY A 555 1.87 -9.75 2.48
N ALA A 556 1.04 -9.98 3.50
CA ALA A 556 0.98 -9.19 4.73
C ALA A 556 0.54 -7.72 4.54
N LEU A 557 0.00 -7.36 3.37
CA LEU A 557 -0.60 -6.04 3.10
C LEU A 557 -2.13 -5.99 3.33
N GLN A 558 -2.71 -7.05 3.89
CA GLN A 558 -4.14 -7.07 4.20
C GLN A 558 -4.45 -6.08 5.31
N ILE A 559 -5.33 -5.13 5.01
CA ILE A 559 -5.70 -4.01 5.88
C ILE A 559 -7.21 -3.79 5.84
N SER A 560 -7.78 -3.32 6.95
CA SER A 560 -9.19 -2.95 7.03
C SER A 560 -9.55 -1.85 6.02
N GLN A 561 -10.84 -1.70 5.75
CA GLN A 561 -11.37 -0.68 4.84
C GLN A 561 -10.93 0.75 5.21
N SER A 562 -10.77 1.03 6.50
CA SER A 562 -10.30 2.32 7.02
C SER A 562 -8.79 2.56 6.84
N LEU A 563 -8.05 1.57 6.35
CA LEU A 563 -6.58 1.58 6.22
C LEU A 563 -5.84 1.76 7.56
N ARG A 564 -6.49 1.41 8.68
CA ARG A 564 -5.94 1.63 10.04
C ARG A 564 -5.52 0.35 10.75
N PHE A 565 -6.15 -0.78 10.43
CA PHE A 565 -5.99 -2.04 11.13
C PHE A 565 -5.42 -3.12 10.21
N THR A 566 -4.21 -3.60 10.49
CA THR A 566 -3.53 -4.64 9.71
C THR A 566 -3.97 -6.03 10.15
N ILE A 567 -4.23 -6.93 9.19
CA ILE A 567 -4.62 -8.31 9.46
C ILE A 567 -3.59 -9.23 8.84
N LEU A 568 -3.04 -10.15 9.63
CA LEU A 568 -2.06 -11.13 9.19
C LEU A 568 -2.68 -12.52 9.18
N GLN A 569 -2.67 -13.18 8.02
CA GLN A 569 -3.11 -14.56 7.85
C GLN A 569 -2.14 -15.32 6.96
N GLY A 570 -1.89 -16.60 7.27
CA GLY A 570 -1.12 -17.47 6.39
C GLY A 570 -1.91 -17.83 5.12
N SER A 571 -1.20 -17.97 4.00
CA SER A 571 -1.72 -18.38 2.70
C SER A 571 -0.73 -19.33 2.03
N ALA A 572 -0.53 -20.48 2.67
CA ALA A 572 0.31 -21.59 2.21
C ALA A 572 -0.36 -22.92 2.61
N VAL A 573 0.09 -24.04 2.04
CA VAL A 573 -0.27 -25.37 2.57
C VAL A 573 0.13 -25.45 4.05
N GLY A 574 -0.83 -25.72 4.92
CA GLY A 574 -0.72 -25.64 6.38
C GLY A 574 -1.26 -24.34 7.01
N GLY A 575 -1.64 -23.35 6.20
CA GLY A 575 -2.23 -22.08 6.62
C GLY A 575 -1.39 -21.28 7.61
N THR A 576 -2.05 -20.58 8.55
CA THR A 576 -1.38 -19.72 9.54
C THR A 576 -0.41 -20.45 10.47
N SER A 577 -0.50 -21.77 10.62
CA SER A 577 0.49 -22.53 11.43
C SER A 577 1.91 -22.43 10.88
N VAL A 578 2.06 -22.21 9.56
CA VAL A 578 3.36 -22.06 8.90
C VAL A 578 4.05 -20.75 9.30
N VAL A 579 3.29 -19.71 9.65
CA VAL A 579 3.80 -18.35 9.89
C VAL A 579 3.53 -17.80 11.29
N ASN A 580 2.92 -18.58 12.19
CA ASN A 580 2.76 -18.14 13.58
C ASN A 580 3.95 -18.56 14.45
N ASN A 581 3.94 -18.12 15.71
CA ASN A 581 4.99 -18.38 16.68
C ASN A 581 4.84 -19.70 17.45
N ALA A 582 3.89 -20.57 17.05
CA ALA A 582 3.59 -21.85 17.69
C ALA A 582 3.17 -21.78 19.18
N VAL A 583 2.88 -20.59 19.70
CA VAL A 583 2.36 -20.40 21.06
C VAL A 583 0.98 -21.05 21.18
N CYS A 584 0.79 -21.84 22.23
CA CYS A 584 -0.44 -22.54 22.53
C CYS A 584 -0.89 -22.23 23.95
N PHE A 585 -2.00 -21.51 24.08
CA PHE A 585 -2.70 -21.39 25.36
C PHE A 585 -3.91 -22.31 25.35
N ASP A 586 -4.15 -22.95 26.49
CA ASP A 586 -5.43 -23.62 26.73
C ASP A 586 -6.57 -22.62 26.63
N THR A 587 -7.71 -23.10 26.13
CA THR A 587 -8.90 -22.27 26.01
C THR A 587 -9.41 -21.98 27.42
N PRO A 588 -9.42 -20.71 27.87
CA PRO A 588 -9.85 -20.42 29.23
C PRO A 588 -11.31 -20.83 29.44
N GLN A 589 -11.64 -21.43 30.58
CA GLN A 589 -13.02 -21.85 30.91
C GLN A 589 -14.03 -20.71 30.71
N ARG A 590 -13.67 -19.48 31.11
CA ARG A 590 -14.49 -18.27 30.91
C ARG A 590 -14.93 -18.05 29.46
N VAL A 591 -14.13 -18.48 28.48
CA VAL A 591 -14.45 -18.36 27.05
C VAL A 591 -15.54 -19.35 26.67
N ILE A 592 -15.42 -20.61 27.09
CA ILE A 592 -16.44 -21.63 26.86
C ILE A 592 -17.76 -21.26 27.56
N ASP A 593 -17.69 -20.77 28.79
CA ASP A 593 -18.85 -20.26 29.53
C ASP A 593 -19.52 -19.11 28.77
N THR A 594 -18.74 -18.17 28.26
CA THR A 594 -19.23 -17.03 27.46
C THR A 594 -19.91 -17.52 26.17
N TRP A 595 -19.32 -18.49 25.47
CA TRP A 595 -19.90 -19.03 24.24
C TRP A 595 -21.23 -19.75 24.52
N ASN A 596 -21.29 -20.56 25.57
CA ASN A 596 -22.50 -21.26 26.01
C ASN A 596 -23.60 -20.29 26.48
N ALA A 597 -23.24 -19.23 27.20
CA ALA A 597 -24.20 -18.23 27.69
C ALA A 597 -24.92 -17.43 26.57
N ARG A 598 -24.38 -17.41 25.34
CA ARG A 598 -25.02 -16.73 24.19
C ARG A 598 -26.10 -17.57 23.52
N SER A 599 -26.22 -18.84 23.86
CA SER A 599 -27.28 -19.70 23.35
C SER A 599 -28.57 -19.52 24.14
N SER A 600 -29.69 -19.47 23.41
CA SER A 600 -31.03 -19.39 23.99
C SER A 600 -31.63 -20.76 24.34
N SER A 601 -30.97 -21.87 24.01
CA SER A 601 -31.59 -23.21 24.05
C SER A 601 -30.66 -24.35 24.47
N GLY A 602 -29.55 -24.06 25.15
CA GLY A 602 -28.65 -25.06 25.72
C GLY A 602 -27.18 -24.70 25.54
N LYS A 603 -26.27 -25.64 25.81
CA LYS A 603 -24.84 -25.45 25.52
C LYS A 603 -24.57 -25.63 24.02
N VAL A 604 -23.76 -24.75 23.44
CA VAL A 604 -23.25 -24.89 22.06
C VAL A 604 -22.03 -25.79 22.00
N ILE A 605 -21.27 -25.86 23.09
CA ILE A 605 -20.09 -26.72 23.25
C ILE A 605 -20.26 -27.52 24.54
N ASP A 606 -20.10 -28.84 24.45
CA ASP A 606 -19.99 -29.69 25.64
C ASP A 606 -18.59 -29.55 26.23
N ASP A 607 -18.50 -28.97 27.43
CA ASP A 607 -17.24 -28.68 28.11
C ASP A 607 -16.37 -29.93 28.28
N THR A 608 -16.96 -31.05 28.71
CA THR A 608 -16.21 -32.28 29.02
C THR A 608 -15.56 -32.85 27.76
N ALA A 609 -16.35 -33.00 26.69
CA ALA A 609 -15.86 -33.50 25.41
C ALA A 609 -14.90 -32.51 24.72
N TYR A 610 -15.09 -31.21 24.94
CA TYR A 610 -14.18 -30.17 24.46
C TYR A 610 -12.80 -30.28 25.12
N PHE A 611 -12.75 -30.31 26.46
CA PHE A 611 -11.48 -30.38 27.17
C PHE A 611 -10.79 -31.75 27.02
N ASP A 612 -11.53 -32.85 26.86
CA ASP A 612 -10.95 -34.13 26.43
C ASP A 612 -10.29 -34.02 25.05
N SER A 613 -10.97 -33.39 24.09
CA SER A 613 -10.39 -33.09 22.77
C SER A 613 -9.16 -32.19 22.88
N GLN A 614 -9.15 -31.21 23.79
CA GLN A 614 -8.01 -30.33 24.01
C GLN A 614 -6.80 -31.12 24.48
N GLN A 615 -6.97 -32.03 25.45
CA GLN A 615 -5.87 -32.87 25.94
C GLN A 615 -5.32 -33.80 24.85
N LYS A 616 -6.20 -34.40 24.03
CA LYS A 616 -5.78 -35.22 22.88
C LYS A 616 -4.96 -34.42 21.88
N VAL A 617 -5.40 -33.20 21.55
CA VAL A 617 -4.65 -32.30 20.65
C VAL A 617 -3.33 -31.86 21.28
N ARG A 618 -3.29 -31.54 22.58
CA ARG A 618 -2.04 -31.21 23.30
C ARG A 618 -1.03 -32.34 23.20
N ALA A 619 -1.45 -33.57 23.43
CA ALA A 619 -0.60 -34.75 23.28
C ALA A 619 -0.14 -34.94 21.82
N ARG A 620 -1.07 -34.90 20.85
CA ARG A 620 -0.79 -35.07 19.40
C ARG A 620 0.21 -34.05 18.87
N MET A 621 0.09 -32.80 19.32
CA MET A 621 0.94 -31.68 18.91
C MET A 621 2.16 -31.48 19.82
N ARG A 622 2.39 -32.39 20.79
CA ARG A 622 3.51 -32.35 21.74
C ARG A 622 3.66 -30.98 22.42
N ILE A 623 2.54 -30.39 22.81
CA ILE A 623 2.51 -29.07 23.45
C ILE A 623 3.08 -29.19 24.85
N LYS A 624 4.11 -28.39 25.13
CA LYS A 624 4.79 -28.29 26.42
C LYS A 624 5.43 -26.93 26.56
N LYS A 625 5.85 -26.57 27.77
CA LYS A 625 6.66 -25.37 28.01
C LYS A 625 7.90 -25.40 27.15
N ILE A 626 8.28 -24.25 26.57
CA ILE A 626 9.51 -24.17 25.77
C ILE A 626 10.75 -24.54 26.60
N ALA A 627 10.72 -24.38 27.93
CA ALA A 627 11.75 -24.88 28.82
C ALA A 627 12.01 -26.39 28.63
N GLU A 628 11.00 -27.19 28.31
CA GLU A 628 11.09 -28.65 28.11
C GLU A 628 11.12 -29.04 26.61
N GLY A 629 10.63 -28.16 25.74
CA GLY A 629 10.49 -28.39 24.30
C GLY A 629 11.69 -27.97 23.46
N THR A 630 12.70 -27.37 24.06
CA THR A 630 13.81 -26.76 23.32
C THR A 630 15.17 -27.34 23.69
N ARG A 631 16.17 -27.00 22.88
CA ARG A 631 17.56 -27.38 23.12
C ARG A 631 18.06 -26.79 24.46
N LYS A 632 18.97 -27.50 25.11
CA LYS A 632 19.62 -27.08 26.35
C LYS A 632 21.04 -26.53 26.09
N PRO A 633 21.52 -25.55 26.88
CA PRO A 633 20.81 -24.86 27.96
C PRO A 633 19.69 -23.94 27.43
N LEU A 634 18.65 -23.69 28.25
CA LEU A 634 17.48 -22.91 27.83
C LEU A 634 17.86 -21.48 27.39
N ASP A 635 18.80 -20.86 28.10
CA ASP A 635 19.26 -19.50 27.78
C ASP A 635 19.89 -19.38 26.38
N ALA A 636 20.30 -20.49 25.76
CA ALA A 636 20.82 -20.49 24.38
C ALA A 636 19.73 -20.40 23.30
N VAL A 637 18.45 -20.52 23.67
CA VAL A 637 17.31 -20.45 22.73
C VAL A 637 16.33 -19.32 23.05
N LEU A 638 16.31 -18.85 24.30
CA LEU A 638 15.55 -17.66 24.68
C LEU A 638 16.18 -16.44 24.02
N ASN A 639 15.37 -15.43 23.72
CA ASN A 639 15.97 -14.21 23.23
C ASN A 639 16.65 -13.49 24.41
N HIS A 640 17.80 -12.87 24.15
CA HIS A 640 18.58 -12.20 25.19
C HIS A 640 17.83 -11.06 25.91
N GLY A 641 16.78 -10.49 25.30
CA GLY A 641 15.90 -9.50 25.91
C GLY A 641 14.97 -10.07 26.99
N ASP A 642 14.72 -11.37 27.00
CA ASP A 642 13.82 -12.02 27.95
C ASP A 642 14.32 -11.90 29.39
N SER A 643 15.63 -11.98 29.62
CA SER A 643 16.23 -11.86 30.95
C SER A 643 16.00 -10.47 31.57
N LEU A 644 16.06 -9.43 30.73
CA LEU A 644 15.76 -8.05 31.08
C LEU A 644 14.28 -7.90 31.45
N ILE A 645 13.39 -8.42 30.60
CA ILE A 645 11.94 -8.35 30.80
C ILE A 645 11.54 -9.13 32.06
N THR A 646 12.10 -10.32 32.27
CA THR A 646 11.86 -11.14 33.47
C THR A 646 12.20 -10.37 34.73
N SER A 647 13.38 -9.75 34.76
CA SER A 647 13.84 -8.96 35.92
C SER A 647 12.94 -7.74 36.14
N ALA A 648 12.58 -7.05 35.07
CA ALA A 648 11.70 -5.88 35.10
C ALA A 648 10.30 -6.21 35.66
N VAL A 649 9.68 -7.30 35.20
CA VAL A 649 8.37 -7.78 35.67
C VAL A 649 8.44 -8.09 37.17
N LYS A 650 9.44 -8.89 37.60
CA LYS A 650 9.62 -9.25 39.01
C LYS A 650 9.80 -8.02 39.90
N SER A 651 10.61 -7.05 39.47
CA SER A 651 10.83 -5.81 40.22
C SER A 651 9.59 -4.92 40.28
N TYR A 652 8.82 -4.81 39.19
CA TYR A 652 7.61 -3.98 39.15
C TYR A 652 6.47 -4.53 40.04
N PHE A 653 6.37 -5.86 40.13
CA PHE A 653 5.38 -6.55 40.97
C PHE A 653 5.95 -7.04 42.31
N ALA A 654 7.12 -6.56 42.75
CA ALA A 654 7.70 -6.95 44.03
C ALA A 654 6.72 -6.71 45.19
N GLY A 655 6.44 -7.74 45.98
CA GLY A 655 5.45 -7.72 47.07
C GLY A 655 3.98 -7.88 46.62
N ARG A 656 3.75 -8.21 45.35
CA ARG A 656 2.43 -8.48 44.72
C ARG A 656 2.55 -9.67 43.74
N GLU A 657 3.25 -10.72 44.14
CA GLU A 657 3.54 -11.88 43.30
C GLU A 657 2.30 -12.68 42.91
N ASP A 658 1.22 -12.56 43.67
CA ASP A 658 -0.10 -13.14 43.42
C ASP A 658 -0.97 -12.33 42.44
N ALA A 659 -0.52 -11.12 42.04
CA ALA A 659 -1.26 -10.25 41.12
C ALA A 659 -1.04 -10.58 39.63
N TYR A 660 -0.11 -11.48 39.31
CA TYR A 660 0.25 -11.80 37.94
C TYR A 660 0.70 -13.25 37.73
N GLU A 661 0.63 -13.69 36.48
CA GLU A 661 1.17 -14.95 35.99
C GLU A 661 2.22 -14.62 34.91
N TYR A 662 3.48 -14.99 35.15
CA TYR A 662 4.59 -14.80 34.20
C TYR A 662 5.39 -16.09 34.10
N ASP A 663 5.52 -16.63 32.90
CA ASP A 663 6.33 -17.82 32.64
C ASP A 663 6.73 -17.85 31.16
N VAL A 664 7.58 -18.82 30.82
CA VAL A 664 7.82 -19.21 29.44
C VAL A 664 6.55 -19.77 28.80
N VAL A 665 6.35 -19.52 27.52
CA VAL A 665 5.17 -19.99 26.78
C VAL A 665 5.17 -21.51 26.62
N GLU A 666 3.98 -22.08 26.48
CA GLU A 666 3.81 -23.41 25.90
C GLU A 666 3.74 -23.32 24.38
N ALA A 667 4.37 -24.26 23.69
CA ALA A 667 4.40 -24.26 22.24
C ALA A 667 4.46 -25.68 21.64
N ASN A 668 3.92 -25.84 20.43
CA ASN A 668 4.09 -27.06 19.62
C ASN A 668 5.42 -27.04 18.87
N ILE A 669 6.53 -27.06 19.62
CA ILE A 669 7.91 -27.02 19.11
C ILE A 669 8.72 -28.16 19.73
N VAL A 670 9.63 -28.74 18.94
CA VAL A 670 10.55 -29.80 19.38
C VAL A 670 12.00 -29.45 19.07
N ASP A 671 12.85 -29.53 20.09
CA ASP A 671 14.29 -29.25 20.01
C ASP A 671 14.57 -27.91 19.29
N CYS A 672 13.92 -26.82 19.68
CA CYS A 672 14.11 -25.54 18.97
C CYS A 672 15.58 -25.09 18.96
N LEU A 673 15.99 -24.48 17.85
CA LEU A 673 17.34 -23.92 17.68
C LEU A 673 17.44 -22.43 18.06
N GLY A 674 16.33 -21.77 18.42
CA GLY A 674 16.34 -20.33 18.71
C GLY A 674 16.59 -19.42 17.50
N CYS A 675 16.23 -19.86 16.28
CA CYS A 675 16.59 -19.12 15.06
C CYS A 675 15.90 -17.76 14.87
N GLY A 676 14.74 -17.54 15.52
CA GLY A 676 14.02 -16.27 15.44
C GLY A 676 13.18 -16.07 14.17
N TYR A 677 12.80 -17.15 13.47
CA TYR A 677 12.16 -17.10 12.14
C TYR A 677 10.79 -17.77 12.05
N CYS A 678 10.09 -17.93 13.17
CA CYS A 678 8.78 -18.58 13.19
C CYS A 678 7.76 -17.92 12.25
N ASN A 679 7.88 -16.60 12.05
CA ASN A 679 7.01 -15.82 11.16
C ASN A 679 7.30 -15.99 9.66
N ILE A 680 8.45 -16.55 9.27
CA ILE A 680 8.83 -16.74 7.87
C ILE A 680 8.97 -18.23 7.50
N GLY A 681 8.41 -19.12 8.33
CA GLY A 681 8.48 -20.57 8.13
C GLY A 681 9.69 -21.21 8.80
N CYS A 682 9.52 -22.43 9.31
CA CYS A 682 10.58 -23.14 10.03
C CYS A 682 11.38 -24.05 9.09
N LYS A 683 12.48 -23.54 8.53
CA LYS A 683 13.42 -24.34 7.70
C LYS A 683 13.88 -25.64 8.36
N TYR A 684 13.97 -25.65 9.69
CA TYR A 684 14.58 -26.72 10.48
C TYR A 684 13.60 -27.83 10.90
N GLY A 685 12.31 -27.72 10.55
CA GLY A 685 11.28 -28.72 10.88
C GLY A 685 10.99 -28.87 12.39
N ARG A 686 11.39 -27.88 13.19
CA ARG A 686 11.24 -27.91 14.66
C ARG A 686 9.90 -27.38 15.14
N LYS A 687 9.28 -26.50 14.36
CA LYS A 687 7.93 -26.01 14.60
C LYS A 687 6.95 -27.02 14.02
N LEU A 688 6.10 -27.61 14.86
CA LEU A 688 5.15 -28.64 14.43
C LEU A 688 3.93 -28.02 13.76
N SER A 689 4.15 -27.33 12.64
CA SER A 689 3.08 -26.75 11.85
C SER A 689 2.24 -27.85 11.18
N MET A 690 1.09 -27.48 10.61
CA MET A 690 0.30 -28.44 9.83
C MET A 690 1.07 -28.95 8.62
N LEU A 691 1.96 -28.13 8.04
CA LEU A 691 2.82 -28.48 6.91
C LEU A 691 3.96 -29.43 7.30
N ASP A 692 4.50 -29.29 8.52
CA ASP A 692 5.68 -30.03 8.98
C ASP A 692 5.32 -31.35 9.68
N GLU A 693 4.12 -31.43 10.28
CA GLU A 693 3.75 -32.53 11.18
C GLU A 693 2.43 -33.21 10.79
N VAL A 694 1.30 -32.50 10.83
CA VAL A 694 -0.03 -33.13 10.77
C VAL A 694 -0.33 -33.69 9.39
N LEU A 695 -0.24 -32.86 8.34
CA LEU A 695 -0.52 -33.28 6.98
C LEU A 695 0.46 -34.38 6.51
N PRO A 696 1.80 -34.24 6.70
CA PRO A 696 2.74 -35.31 6.34
C PRO A 696 2.47 -36.63 7.06
N ALA A 697 2.20 -36.61 8.37
CA ALA A 697 1.92 -37.82 9.14
C ALA A 697 0.64 -38.52 8.64
N ALA A 698 -0.43 -37.75 8.40
CA ALA A 698 -1.69 -38.28 7.92
C ALA A 698 -1.55 -38.89 6.52
N GLN A 699 -0.89 -38.20 5.58
CA GLN A 699 -0.70 -38.71 4.23
C GLN A 699 0.24 -39.92 4.20
N HIS A 700 1.29 -39.93 5.04
CA HIS A 700 2.18 -41.09 5.17
C HIS A 700 1.44 -42.32 5.72
N LYS A 701 0.54 -42.14 6.69
CA LYS A 701 -0.23 -43.23 7.30
C LYS A 701 -1.32 -43.77 6.37
N HIS A 702 -2.05 -42.90 5.69
CA HIS A 702 -3.27 -43.26 4.95
C HIS A 702 -3.07 -43.33 3.42
N GLY A 703 -1.95 -42.83 2.91
CA GLY A 703 -1.63 -42.79 1.48
C GLY A 703 -2.14 -41.53 0.77
N ALA A 704 -1.40 -41.09 -0.26
CA ALA A 704 -1.73 -39.91 -1.06
C ALA A 704 -3.05 -40.03 -1.83
N ASP A 705 -3.47 -41.26 -2.18
CA ASP A 705 -4.74 -41.51 -2.87
C ASP A 705 -5.95 -41.23 -1.97
N ASN A 706 -5.83 -41.55 -0.67
CA ASN A 706 -6.89 -41.29 0.30
C ASN A 706 -6.86 -39.85 0.82
N MET A 707 -5.71 -39.18 0.73
CA MET A 707 -5.52 -37.78 1.14
C MET A 707 -4.86 -36.97 0.03
N ARG A 708 -5.67 -36.47 -0.90
CA ARG A 708 -5.23 -35.60 -1.99
C ARG A 708 -5.21 -34.15 -1.53
N ILE A 709 -4.13 -33.44 -1.84
CA ILE A 709 -3.98 -32.01 -1.56
C ILE A 709 -3.70 -31.29 -2.87
N ILE A 710 -4.47 -30.26 -3.17
CA ILE A 710 -4.27 -29.39 -4.34
C ILE A 710 -3.93 -27.99 -3.83
N SER A 711 -2.73 -27.52 -4.14
CA SER A 711 -2.28 -26.17 -3.79
C SER A 711 -2.64 -25.17 -4.88
N GLU A 712 -2.58 -23.87 -4.56
CA GLU A 712 -2.92 -22.77 -5.47
C GLU A 712 -4.35 -22.88 -6.07
N ALA A 713 -5.25 -23.62 -5.41
CA ALA A 713 -6.63 -23.83 -5.79
C ALA A 713 -7.54 -22.90 -4.99
N ASN A 714 -7.88 -21.74 -5.57
CA ASN A 714 -8.79 -20.79 -4.95
C ASN A 714 -10.24 -21.20 -5.21
N VAL A 715 -10.94 -21.73 -4.20
CA VAL A 715 -12.37 -22.03 -4.29
C VAL A 715 -13.17 -20.73 -4.39
N THR A 716 -13.85 -20.54 -5.52
CA THR A 716 -14.58 -19.30 -5.83
C THR A 716 -16.08 -19.44 -5.62
N GLN A 717 -16.64 -20.65 -5.69
CA GLN A 717 -18.08 -20.84 -5.60
C GLN A 717 -18.45 -22.24 -5.11
N LEU A 718 -19.50 -22.30 -4.29
CA LEU A 718 -20.24 -23.52 -3.95
C LEU A 718 -21.61 -23.47 -4.63
N THR A 719 -21.96 -24.50 -5.38
CA THR A 719 -23.31 -24.64 -5.96
C THR A 719 -24.15 -25.53 -5.05
N GLU A 720 -25.37 -25.10 -4.76
CA GLU A 720 -26.32 -25.85 -3.94
C GLU A 720 -27.57 -26.23 -4.72
N SER A 721 -28.15 -27.36 -4.33
CA SER A 721 -29.50 -27.76 -4.72
C SER A 721 -30.22 -28.31 -3.48
N SER A 722 -31.33 -27.65 -3.11
CA SER A 722 -32.19 -28.05 -1.98
C SER A 722 -31.43 -28.22 -0.66
N GLY A 723 -30.50 -27.31 -0.35
CA GLY A 723 -29.73 -27.38 0.90
C GLY A 723 -28.66 -28.47 0.89
N LYS A 724 -28.21 -28.91 -0.29
CA LYS A 724 -27.07 -29.80 -0.45
C LYS A 724 -26.08 -29.19 -1.43
N ILE A 725 -24.81 -29.16 -1.08
CA ILE A 725 -23.75 -28.74 -2.00
C ILE A 725 -23.54 -29.84 -3.03
N THR A 726 -23.70 -29.49 -4.31
CA THR A 726 -23.57 -30.39 -5.45
C THR A 726 -22.25 -30.19 -6.19
N GLU A 727 -21.66 -28.99 -6.11
CA GLU A 727 -20.42 -28.67 -6.81
C GLU A 727 -19.55 -27.71 -6.02
N VAL A 728 -18.23 -27.89 -6.11
CA VAL A 728 -17.21 -26.97 -5.60
C VAL A 728 -16.38 -26.49 -6.79
N HIS A 729 -16.42 -25.19 -7.05
CA HIS A 729 -15.71 -24.56 -8.16
C HIS A 729 -14.45 -23.88 -7.64
N ALA A 730 -13.29 -24.26 -8.18
CA ALA A 730 -12.01 -23.65 -7.88
C ALA A 730 -11.34 -23.10 -9.15
N VAL A 731 -10.57 -22.04 -8.97
CA VAL A 731 -9.66 -21.50 -9.98
C VAL A 731 -8.25 -21.73 -9.47
N VAL A 732 -7.48 -22.50 -10.24
CA VAL A 732 -6.08 -22.82 -9.98
C VAL A 732 -5.20 -21.74 -10.60
N ALA A 733 -3.99 -21.53 -10.08
CA ALA A 733 -3.02 -20.61 -10.69
C ALA A 733 -2.86 -20.85 -12.21
N GLY A 734 -2.74 -19.77 -12.97
CA GLY A 734 -2.82 -19.79 -14.44
C GLY A 734 -4.24 -19.64 -15.00
N GLY A 735 -5.28 -19.61 -14.13
CA GLY A 735 -6.67 -19.39 -14.53
C GLY A 735 -7.42 -20.67 -14.91
N ARG A 736 -6.79 -21.84 -14.75
CA ARG A 736 -7.41 -23.15 -14.97
C ARG A 736 -8.59 -23.34 -14.00
N LYS A 737 -9.70 -23.86 -14.50
CA LYS A 737 -10.88 -24.17 -13.69
C LYS A 737 -10.80 -25.62 -13.23
N LEU A 738 -11.09 -25.85 -11.96
CA LEU A 738 -11.21 -27.17 -11.36
C LEU A 738 -12.61 -27.31 -10.75
N LEU A 739 -13.29 -28.41 -11.07
CA LEU A 739 -14.64 -28.70 -10.61
C LEU A 739 -14.66 -29.97 -9.78
N VAL A 740 -15.07 -29.89 -8.51
CA VAL A 740 -15.41 -31.09 -7.73
C VAL A 740 -16.91 -31.31 -7.82
N ARG A 741 -17.34 -32.45 -8.36
CA ARG A 741 -18.76 -32.80 -8.51
C ARG A 741 -19.22 -33.76 -7.42
N ASN A 742 -20.47 -33.59 -7.00
CA ASN A 742 -21.19 -34.45 -6.07
C ASN A 742 -20.41 -34.80 -4.78
N PRO A 743 -19.78 -33.83 -4.09
CA PRO A 743 -19.11 -34.12 -2.84
C PRO A 743 -20.11 -34.66 -1.81
N LYS A 744 -19.75 -35.73 -1.08
CA LYS A 744 -20.65 -36.25 -0.04
C LYS A 744 -20.72 -35.26 1.12
N THR A 745 -19.57 -34.72 1.52
CA THR A 745 -19.43 -33.72 2.59
C THR A 745 -18.47 -32.60 2.15
N VAL A 746 -18.81 -31.35 2.47
CA VAL A 746 -17.97 -30.17 2.24
C VAL A 746 -17.73 -29.47 3.56
N VAL A 747 -16.47 -29.21 3.88
CA VAL A 747 -16.05 -28.43 5.05
C VAL A 747 -15.31 -27.19 4.59
N VAL A 748 -15.76 -26.02 5.05
CA VAL A 748 -15.10 -24.75 4.82
C VAL A 748 -14.17 -24.43 6.00
N SER A 749 -12.88 -24.33 5.72
CA SER A 749 -11.78 -24.14 6.68
C SER A 749 -10.73 -23.13 6.18
N GLY A 750 -11.16 -22.13 5.39
CA GLY A 750 -10.33 -21.08 4.81
C GLY A 750 -9.86 -20.00 5.79
N GLY A 751 -10.20 -20.12 7.07
CA GLY A 751 -9.97 -19.12 8.10
C GLY A 751 -11.01 -18.00 8.09
N THR A 752 -10.96 -17.16 9.12
CA THR A 752 -11.97 -16.15 9.45
C THR A 752 -12.51 -15.37 8.26
N ILE A 753 -11.63 -14.74 7.48
CA ILE A 753 -12.04 -13.88 6.38
C ILE A 753 -12.52 -14.68 5.16
N HIS A 754 -11.75 -15.67 4.73
CA HIS A 754 -12.02 -16.38 3.47
C HIS A 754 -13.16 -17.38 3.58
N SER A 755 -13.39 -17.99 4.74
CA SER A 755 -14.54 -18.86 4.97
C SER A 755 -15.85 -18.10 4.87
N SER A 756 -15.98 -16.98 5.60
CA SER A 756 -17.16 -16.12 5.49
C SER A 756 -17.32 -15.57 4.07
N TRP A 757 -16.24 -15.12 3.43
CA TRP A 757 -16.30 -14.62 2.06
C TRP A 757 -16.78 -15.67 1.05
N LEU A 758 -16.27 -16.91 1.15
CA LEU A 758 -16.69 -18.00 0.27
C LEU A 758 -18.19 -18.27 0.39
N LEU A 759 -18.71 -18.32 1.62
CA LEU A 759 -20.14 -18.53 1.86
C LEU A 759 -20.97 -17.36 1.30
N MET A 760 -20.53 -16.12 1.53
CA MET A 760 -21.20 -14.91 1.02
C MET A 760 -21.24 -14.87 -0.51
N GLN A 761 -20.09 -15.05 -1.18
CA GLN A 761 -20.01 -14.98 -2.65
C GLN A 761 -20.77 -16.15 -3.32
N SER A 762 -20.89 -17.29 -2.64
CA SER A 762 -21.67 -18.44 -3.11
C SER A 762 -23.17 -18.30 -2.85
N GLY A 763 -23.62 -17.20 -2.20
CA GLY A 763 -25.03 -17.00 -1.85
C GLY A 763 -25.56 -17.94 -0.77
N ILE A 764 -24.67 -18.63 -0.04
CA ILE A 764 -25.04 -19.58 1.02
C ILE A 764 -25.74 -18.83 2.16
N GLY A 765 -26.80 -19.44 2.71
CA GLY A 765 -27.53 -18.87 3.84
C GLY A 765 -28.41 -17.66 3.52
N LYS A 766 -28.46 -17.20 2.25
CA LYS A 766 -29.26 -16.03 1.84
C LYS A 766 -30.77 -16.25 2.03
N ALA A 767 -31.25 -17.45 1.72
CA ALA A 767 -32.65 -17.85 1.97
C ALA A 767 -33.00 -17.85 3.47
N ASN A 768 -32.08 -18.28 4.32
CA ASN A 768 -32.27 -18.37 5.78
C ASN A 768 -31.84 -17.10 6.54
N LYS A 769 -31.40 -16.05 5.82
CA LYS A 769 -30.89 -14.78 6.37
C LYS A 769 -29.77 -14.97 7.41
N LEU A 770 -28.89 -15.95 7.19
CA LEU A 770 -27.79 -16.23 8.11
C LEU A 770 -26.85 -15.02 8.23
N PRO A 771 -26.32 -14.71 9.44
CA PRO A 771 -25.46 -13.55 9.69
C PRO A 771 -24.00 -13.79 9.25
N ILE A 772 -23.79 -14.35 8.05
CA ILE A 772 -22.47 -14.70 7.51
C ILE A 772 -21.60 -13.44 7.37
N GLY A 773 -20.36 -13.54 7.82
CA GLY A 773 -19.40 -12.45 7.82
C GLY A 773 -19.71 -11.35 8.83
N LYS A 774 -20.61 -11.56 9.79
CA LYS A 774 -20.89 -10.61 10.88
C LYS A 774 -20.37 -11.12 12.22
N GLY A 775 -20.10 -10.20 13.14
CA GLY A 775 -19.62 -10.55 14.47
C GLY A 775 -18.17 -11.01 14.49
N LEU A 776 -17.35 -10.49 13.57
CA LEU A 776 -15.90 -10.70 13.62
C LEU A 776 -15.33 -9.97 14.84
N CYS A 777 -14.29 -10.56 15.41
CA CYS A 777 -13.51 -10.03 16.53
C CYS A 777 -12.03 -10.40 16.36
N PHE A 778 -11.19 -9.82 17.21
CA PHE A 778 -9.74 -9.96 17.10
C PHE A 778 -9.09 -10.09 18.48
N ASN A 779 -7.87 -10.63 18.51
CA ASN A 779 -6.91 -10.21 19.53
C ASN A 779 -6.14 -9.05 18.90
N MET A 780 -6.63 -7.83 19.10
CA MET A 780 -6.02 -6.60 18.61
C MET A 780 -4.74 -6.32 19.40
N GLY A 781 -3.67 -5.97 18.72
CA GLY A 781 -2.41 -5.68 19.38
C GLY A 781 -1.65 -4.48 18.84
N SER A 782 -0.77 -4.01 19.70
CA SER A 782 0.25 -3.00 19.43
C SER A 782 1.49 -3.32 20.26
N PRO A 783 2.71 -3.32 19.66
CA PRO A 783 3.92 -3.52 20.43
C PRO A 783 4.34 -2.25 21.17
N LEU A 784 5.12 -2.43 22.23
CA LEU A 784 5.88 -1.38 22.90
C LEU A 784 7.36 -1.80 22.92
N HIS A 785 8.26 -0.87 22.60
CA HIS A 785 9.70 -1.14 22.51
C HIS A 785 10.44 -0.40 23.63
N ALA A 786 11.53 -0.97 24.12
CA ALA A 786 12.37 -0.36 25.15
C ALA A 786 13.83 -0.37 24.73
N LEU A 787 14.48 0.79 24.77
CA LEU A 787 15.92 0.96 24.52
C LEU A 787 16.70 0.79 25.83
N PHE A 788 17.79 0.05 25.77
CA PHE A 788 18.74 -0.10 26.86
C PHE A 788 20.12 0.49 26.51
N ASP A 789 20.92 0.76 27.54
CA ASP A 789 22.30 1.28 27.42
C ASP A 789 23.30 0.26 26.85
N ARG A 790 22.92 -1.03 26.89
CA ARG A 790 23.74 -2.17 26.47
C ARG A 790 23.17 -2.89 25.26
N LYS A 791 24.01 -3.72 24.65
CA LYS A 791 23.60 -4.65 23.59
C LYS A 791 22.61 -5.68 24.17
N VAL A 792 21.45 -5.79 23.54
CA VAL A 792 20.37 -6.71 23.92
C VAL A 792 20.28 -7.85 22.92
N THR A 793 20.32 -7.59 21.61
CA THR A 793 20.17 -8.62 20.55
C THR A 793 18.95 -9.53 20.74
N ALA A 794 17.77 -8.95 20.96
CA ALA A 794 16.54 -9.73 21.10
C ALA A 794 16.14 -10.51 19.82
N TYR A 795 16.79 -10.26 18.67
CA TYR A 795 16.66 -11.11 17.48
C TYR A 795 17.32 -12.49 17.63
N ASP A 796 18.22 -12.63 18.60
CA ASP A 796 19.02 -13.83 18.79
C ASP A 796 18.35 -14.77 19.79
N GLY A 797 17.34 -15.48 19.30
CA GLY A 797 16.56 -16.44 20.08
C GLY A 797 15.14 -16.58 19.55
N LEU A 798 14.27 -17.19 20.35
CA LEU A 798 12.84 -17.31 20.07
C LEU A 798 12.16 -15.93 19.99
N GLN A 799 11.38 -15.72 18.93
CA GLN A 799 10.63 -14.47 18.72
C GLN A 799 9.59 -14.20 19.81
N ILE A 800 8.94 -15.25 20.31
CA ILE A 800 8.05 -15.20 21.47
C ILE A 800 8.46 -16.32 22.40
N ALA A 801 8.82 -15.96 23.63
CA ALA A 801 9.38 -16.88 24.60
C ALA A 801 8.65 -16.82 25.95
N HIS A 802 8.19 -15.64 26.38
CA HIS A 802 7.47 -15.46 27.65
C HIS A 802 6.13 -14.75 27.43
N TYR A 803 5.23 -14.96 28.39
CA TYR A 803 3.97 -14.23 28.49
C TYR A 803 3.80 -13.62 29.88
N LEU A 804 2.97 -12.58 29.98
CA LEU A 804 2.50 -12.00 31.24
C LEU A 804 0.98 -11.85 31.19
N LYS A 805 0.28 -12.36 32.21
CA LYS A 805 -1.13 -12.07 32.48
C LYS A 805 -1.24 -11.34 33.81
N VAL A 806 -2.03 -10.28 33.86
CA VAL A 806 -2.28 -9.52 35.09
C VAL A 806 -3.70 -9.86 35.56
N HIS A 807 -3.84 -10.41 36.76
CA HIS A 807 -5.10 -11.01 37.21
C HIS A 807 -6.24 -9.99 37.37
N ASP A 808 -5.94 -8.79 37.88
CA ASP A 808 -6.92 -7.70 38.02
C ASP A 808 -7.38 -7.10 36.68
N HIS A 809 -6.77 -7.51 35.57
CA HIS A 809 -7.05 -7.02 34.23
C HIS A 809 -7.19 -8.18 33.21
N PRO A 810 -8.27 -8.98 33.26
CA PRO A 810 -8.41 -10.19 32.43
C PRO A 810 -8.62 -9.93 30.92
N GLY A 811 -8.55 -8.67 30.48
CA GLY A 811 -8.84 -8.23 29.12
C GLY A 811 -7.64 -8.21 28.17
N PHE A 812 -6.42 -8.45 28.66
CA PHE A 812 -5.21 -8.45 27.83
C PHE A 812 -4.14 -9.43 28.29
N VAL A 813 -3.22 -9.75 27.37
CA VAL A 813 -2.03 -10.58 27.60
C VAL A 813 -0.83 -9.88 26.97
N TYR A 814 0.33 -9.99 27.62
CA TYR A 814 1.60 -9.58 27.01
C TYR A 814 2.37 -10.79 26.53
N GLU A 815 3.07 -10.63 25.42
CA GLU A 815 4.01 -11.61 24.90
C GLU A 815 5.32 -10.91 24.56
N THR A 816 6.45 -11.46 25.01
CA THR A 816 7.76 -11.04 24.48
C THR A 816 7.70 -11.19 22.98
N TRP A 817 8.16 -10.18 22.24
CA TRP A 817 7.94 -10.16 20.80
C TRP A 817 9.11 -9.52 20.10
N TYR A 818 9.65 -10.22 19.12
CA TYR A 818 10.72 -9.69 18.31
C TYR A 818 10.65 -10.19 16.87
N ASN A 819 11.05 -9.32 15.93
CA ASN A 819 11.06 -9.62 14.52
C ASN A 819 12.43 -9.41 13.86
N PRO A 820 12.74 -10.19 12.81
CA PRO A 820 13.81 -9.86 11.88
C PRO A 820 13.65 -8.43 11.28
N PRO A 821 14.71 -7.83 10.72
CA PRO A 821 14.80 -6.40 10.42
C PRO A 821 13.65 -5.79 9.63
N VAL A 822 13.15 -6.48 8.60
CA VAL A 822 12.11 -5.94 7.72
C VAL A 822 10.79 -5.84 8.48
N ALA A 823 10.34 -6.93 9.10
CA ALA A 823 9.12 -6.92 9.88
C ALA A 823 9.21 -5.96 11.08
N GLN A 824 10.39 -5.86 11.73
CA GLN A 824 10.59 -4.89 12.80
C GLN A 824 10.51 -3.43 12.31
N ALA A 825 11.10 -3.12 11.16
CA ALA A 825 11.09 -1.77 10.60
C ALA A 825 9.66 -1.29 10.27
N LEU A 826 8.76 -2.19 9.86
CA LEU A 826 7.36 -1.83 9.57
C LEU A 826 6.55 -1.45 10.81
N THR A 827 6.97 -1.93 11.98
CA THR A 827 6.31 -1.64 13.27
C THR A 827 7.05 -0.61 14.12
N MET A 828 8.31 -0.32 13.80
CA MET A 828 9.14 0.63 14.54
C MET A 828 8.53 2.04 14.47
N PRO A 829 8.29 2.71 15.62
CA PRO A 829 7.80 4.08 15.61
C PRO A 829 8.84 5.07 15.09
N GLY A 830 8.33 6.24 14.70
CA GLY A 830 9.13 7.35 14.24
C GLY A 830 8.84 7.72 12.79
N TRP A 831 8.99 9.01 12.48
CA TRP A 831 8.93 9.54 11.13
C TRP A 831 10.33 9.92 10.68
N LEU A 832 10.69 9.57 9.44
CA LEU A 832 11.95 9.98 8.80
C LEU A 832 13.16 9.58 9.68
N ASP A 833 14.05 10.53 9.96
CA ASP A 833 15.26 10.35 10.77
C ASP A 833 15.01 9.70 12.14
N THR A 834 13.86 9.95 12.77
CA THR A 834 13.53 9.30 14.06
C THR A 834 13.40 7.79 13.89
N HIS A 835 12.77 7.33 12.80
CA HIS A 835 12.66 5.90 12.51
C HIS A 835 14.03 5.28 12.30
N PHE A 836 14.87 5.91 11.47
CA PHE A 836 16.24 5.44 11.22
C PHE A 836 17.07 5.40 12.50
N ARG A 837 17.00 6.43 13.36
CA ARG A 837 17.64 6.44 14.68
C ARG A 837 17.17 5.25 15.53
N ASN A 838 15.86 5.00 15.56
CA ASN A 838 15.29 3.90 16.33
C ASN A 838 15.75 2.54 15.78
N MET A 839 15.81 2.37 14.45
CA MET A 839 16.34 1.17 13.82
C MET A 839 17.86 1.03 13.97
N GLN A 840 18.63 2.12 14.04
CA GLN A 840 20.04 2.06 14.42
C GLN A 840 20.23 1.53 15.85
N ASN A 841 19.19 1.57 16.69
CA ASN A 841 19.21 0.99 18.04
C ASN A 841 18.67 -0.45 18.09
N TYR A 842 18.37 -1.07 16.95
CA TYR A 842 17.73 -2.39 16.85
C TYR A 842 18.42 -3.51 17.65
N ASP A 843 19.75 -3.46 17.79
CA ASP A 843 20.54 -4.40 18.59
C ASP A 843 20.52 -4.13 20.12
N ARG A 844 19.90 -3.02 20.55
CA ARG A 844 19.80 -2.57 21.95
C ARG A 844 18.36 -2.44 22.45
N ILE A 845 17.38 -2.86 21.65
CA ILE A 845 15.98 -2.83 22.04
C ILE A 845 15.48 -4.20 22.49
N ALA A 846 14.54 -4.20 23.43
CA ALA A 846 13.60 -5.29 23.65
C ALA A 846 12.20 -4.81 23.24
N ALA A 847 11.30 -5.74 22.94
CA ALA A 847 9.92 -5.41 22.61
C ALA A 847 8.95 -6.44 23.15
N VAL A 848 7.76 -5.97 23.49
CA VAL A 848 6.67 -6.79 24.03
C VAL A 848 5.39 -6.39 23.30
N GLY A 849 4.69 -7.39 22.79
CA GLY A 849 3.37 -7.25 22.19
C GLY A 849 2.30 -7.18 23.26
N VAL A 850 1.39 -6.22 23.16
CA VAL A 850 0.15 -6.19 23.93
C VAL A 850 -0.97 -6.76 23.07
N LEU A 851 -1.75 -7.69 23.61
CA LEU A 851 -2.90 -8.31 22.95
C LEU A 851 -4.18 -8.06 23.77
N VAL A 852 -5.18 -7.46 23.14
CA VAL A 852 -6.50 -7.18 23.73
C VAL A 852 -7.57 -7.92 22.92
N GLY A 853 -8.42 -8.68 23.61
CA GLY A 853 -9.59 -9.28 22.99
C GLY A 853 -10.67 -8.23 22.71
N THR A 854 -11.05 -8.04 21.45
CA THR A 854 -12.03 -7.02 21.05
C THR A 854 -13.47 -7.51 21.15
N GLU A 855 -14.40 -6.57 21.22
CA GLU A 855 -15.82 -6.83 20.95
C GLU A 855 -16.05 -7.41 19.54
N SER A 856 -17.18 -8.11 19.37
CA SER A 856 -17.57 -8.77 18.11
C SER A 856 -18.39 -7.85 17.20
N ASN A 857 -17.79 -6.73 16.78
CA ASN A 857 -18.47 -5.67 16.02
C ASN A 857 -17.97 -5.53 14.56
N ALA A 858 -17.00 -6.33 14.13
CA ALA A 858 -16.51 -6.29 12.76
C ALA A 858 -17.39 -7.11 11.80
N HIS A 859 -17.32 -6.77 10.52
CA HIS A 859 -18.00 -7.51 9.47
C HIS A 859 -17.26 -7.46 8.13
N ILE A 860 -17.57 -8.40 7.25
CA ILE A 860 -17.01 -8.50 5.90
C ILE A 860 -17.98 -7.90 4.90
N VAL A 861 -17.43 -7.14 3.94
CA VAL A 861 -18.16 -6.56 2.80
C VAL A 861 -17.38 -6.78 1.51
N PRO A 862 -18.04 -6.72 0.33
CA PRO A 862 -17.33 -6.65 -0.94
C PRO A 862 -16.50 -5.37 -1.03
N ALA A 863 -15.22 -5.49 -1.40
CA ALA A 863 -14.33 -4.36 -1.63
C ALA A 863 -14.84 -3.48 -2.77
N LEU A 864 -14.77 -2.15 -2.60
CA LEU A 864 -15.38 -1.17 -3.50
C LEU A 864 -14.85 -1.25 -4.96
N PHE A 865 -13.56 -1.58 -5.13
CA PHE A 865 -12.89 -1.55 -6.44
C PHE A 865 -12.47 -2.93 -6.97
N THR A 866 -12.30 -3.92 -6.10
CA THR A 866 -11.71 -5.22 -6.47
C THR A 866 -12.71 -6.37 -6.39
N GLY A 867 -13.87 -6.17 -5.78
CA GLY A 867 -14.91 -7.18 -5.62
C GLY A 867 -14.57 -8.34 -4.67
N GLY A 868 -13.36 -8.40 -4.11
CA GLY A 868 -12.96 -9.40 -3.10
C GLY A 868 -13.40 -9.03 -1.67
N PRO A 869 -13.01 -9.82 -0.65
CA PRO A 869 -13.37 -9.52 0.73
C PRO A 869 -12.68 -8.25 1.24
N ASP A 870 -13.42 -7.48 2.01
CA ASP A 870 -12.94 -6.33 2.76
C ASP A 870 -13.50 -6.34 4.18
N VAL A 871 -12.69 -5.91 5.15
CA VAL A 871 -13.06 -5.96 6.57
C VAL A 871 -13.38 -4.55 7.06
N VAL A 872 -14.59 -4.38 7.56
CA VAL A 872 -15.02 -3.18 8.27
C VAL A 872 -14.86 -3.43 9.76
N PHE A 873 -13.98 -2.65 10.38
CA PHE A 873 -13.71 -2.73 11.80
C PHE A 873 -13.32 -1.37 12.36
N GLN A 874 -13.87 -1.07 13.53
CA GLN A 874 -13.44 0.02 14.39
C GLN A 874 -13.46 -0.50 15.84
N PRO A 875 -12.35 -0.44 16.58
CA PRO A 875 -12.34 -0.86 17.97
C PRO A 875 -13.28 0.03 18.78
N THR A 876 -13.95 -0.54 19.78
CA THR A 876 -14.77 0.24 20.71
C THR A 876 -13.88 1.10 21.60
N GLN A 877 -14.44 2.13 22.24
CA GLN A 877 -13.68 2.91 23.23
C GLN A 877 -13.20 2.03 24.40
N GLY A 878 -13.99 1.02 24.79
CA GLY A 878 -13.60 0.05 25.81
C GLY A 878 -12.38 -0.79 25.39
N ASP A 879 -12.31 -1.21 24.13
CA ASP A 879 -11.15 -1.94 23.58
C ASP A 879 -9.89 -1.07 23.59
N LEU A 880 -10.00 0.20 23.17
CA LEU A 880 -8.89 1.15 23.17
C LEU A 880 -8.41 1.48 24.59
N ASN A 881 -9.34 1.70 25.53
CA ASN A 881 -8.97 1.99 26.92
C ASN A 881 -8.17 0.82 27.54
N LYS A 882 -8.62 -0.43 27.32
CA LYS A 882 -7.89 -1.64 27.77
C LYS A 882 -6.48 -1.72 27.17
N LEU A 883 -6.33 -1.39 25.88
CA LEU A 883 -5.03 -1.36 25.21
C LEU A 883 -4.11 -0.31 25.84
N VAL A 884 -4.63 0.89 26.08
CA VAL A 884 -3.86 1.99 26.70
C VAL A 884 -3.46 1.64 28.13
N ASP A 885 -4.36 1.08 28.93
CA ASP A 885 -4.05 0.60 30.29
C ASP A 885 -2.89 -0.41 30.27
N ALA A 886 -2.94 -1.36 29.33
CA ALA A 886 -1.88 -2.34 29.17
C ALA A 886 -0.54 -1.72 28.73
N LEU A 887 -0.56 -0.79 27.77
CA LEU A 887 0.65 -0.07 27.35
C LEU A 887 1.25 0.77 28.48
N VAL A 888 0.43 1.37 29.34
CA VAL A 888 0.88 2.12 30.52
C VAL A 888 1.55 1.20 31.53
N ILE A 889 0.95 0.05 31.85
CA ILE A 889 1.57 -0.94 32.75
C ILE A 889 2.91 -1.41 32.18
N LEU A 890 2.96 -1.76 30.89
CA LEU A 890 4.18 -2.21 30.23
C LEU A 890 5.27 -1.14 30.17
N GLY A 891 4.91 0.12 29.91
CA GLY A 891 5.86 1.24 29.94
C GLY A 891 6.50 1.41 31.32
N ASN A 892 5.71 1.28 32.38
CA ASN A 892 6.23 1.29 33.75
C ASN A 892 7.16 0.10 34.02
N ILE A 893 6.79 -1.11 33.59
CA ILE A 893 7.64 -2.29 33.71
C ILE A 893 9.00 -2.03 33.04
N PHE A 894 9.02 -1.51 31.81
CA PHE A 894 10.28 -1.22 31.11
C PHE A 894 11.16 -0.20 31.83
N PHE A 895 10.59 0.90 32.34
CA PHE A 895 11.38 1.88 33.09
C PHE A 895 11.90 1.31 34.42
N THR A 896 11.10 0.52 35.14
CA THR A 896 11.57 -0.23 36.31
C THR A 896 12.71 -1.18 35.95
N GLY A 897 12.69 -1.75 34.75
CA GLY A 897 13.74 -2.58 34.17
C GLY A 897 14.99 -1.84 33.69
N GLY A 898 15.06 -0.50 33.84
CA GLY A 898 16.21 0.31 33.45
C GLY A 898 16.22 0.75 31.98
N ALA A 899 15.06 0.75 31.30
CA ALA A 899 14.97 1.31 29.95
C ALA A 899 15.34 2.81 29.94
N LEU A 900 16.16 3.21 28.98
CA LEU A 900 16.52 4.61 28.73
C LEU A 900 15.40 5.36 28.01
N GLU A 901 14.77 4.70 27.05
CA GLU A 901 13.64 5.21 26.30
C GLU A 901 12.63 4.10 26.06
N VAL A 902 11.34 4.44 26.06
CA VAL A 902 10.25 3.55 25.67
C VAL A 902 9.56 4.13 24.44
N TYR A 903 9.39 3.30 23.41
CA TYR A 903 8.82 3.70 22.12
C TYR A 903 7.43 3.12 21.94
N ALA A 904 6.42 3.97 21.95
CA ALA A 904 5.08 3.58 21.53
C ALA A 904 4.89 3.82 20.03
N THR A 905 4.16 2.91 19.38
CA THR A 905 3.86 2.92 17.94
C THR A 905 2.82 3.96 17.55
N THR A 906 2.86 5.14 18.20
CA THR A 906 1.93 6.21 17.90
C THR A 906 2.17 6.79 16.52
N ARG A 907 1.07 7.20 15.92
CA ARG A 907 0.95 7.61 14.54
C ARG A 907 1.00 9.12 14.38
N ARG A 908 0.63 9.87 15.43
CA ARG A 908 0.68 11.33 15.46
C ARG A 908 2.08 11.84 15.72
N TYR A 909 2.48 12.85 14.95
CA TYR A 909 3.61 13.71 15.33
C TYR A 909 3.14 14.71 16.38
N GLN A 910 3.82 14.80 17.51
CA GLN A 910 3.47 15.74 18.58
C GLN A 910 4.66 16.67 18.85
N PRO A 911 4.58 17.98 18.52
CA PRO A 911 5.69 18.90 18.69
C PRO A 911 6.12 19.06 20.17
N TYR A 912 5.20 18.85 21.12
CA TYR A 912 5.45 19.05 22.55
C TYR A 912 5.96 17.80 23.30
N VAL A 913 5.90 16.60 22.68
CA VAL A 913 6.40 15.33 23.27
C VAL A 913 7.73 14.88 22.64
N ASN A 914 8.33 15.71 21.80
CA ASN A 914 9.67 15.53 21.23
C ASN A 914 9.86 14.17 20.51
N GLN A 915 9.34 14.10 19.28
CA GLN A 915 9.33 12.97 18.35
C GLN A 915 8.29 11.89 18.73
N SER A 916 7.67 11.28 17.72
CA SER A 916 6.52 10.36 17.83
C SER A 916 6.68 9.31 18.96
N ALA A 917 6.04 9.60 20.11
CA ALA A 917 5.99 8.79 21.33
C ALA A 917 7.27 8.08 21.78
N VAL A 918 8.37 8.83 21.84
CA VAL A 918 9.57 8.43 22.60
C VAL A 918 9.45 8.97 24.02
N LEU A 919 9.13 8.08 24.97
CA LEU A 919 9.10 8.37 26.40
C LEU A 919 10.52 8.19 26.97
N ARG A 920 10.99 9.12 27.79
CA ARG A 920 12.35 9.13 28.37
C ARG A 920 12.37 9.05 29.89
N ALA A 921 11.20 9.08 30.52
CA ALA A 921 11.06 8.93 31.95
C ALA A 921 9.74 8.23 32.28
N GLN A 922 9.73 7.49 33.39
CA GLN A 922 8.54 6.79 33.88
C GLN A 922 7.34 7.72 34.09
N SER A 923 7.57 8.96 34.56
CA SER A 923 6.52 9.97 34.74
C SER A 923 5.81 10.39 33.44
N GLN A 924 6.35 10.03 32.26
CA GLN A 924 5.76 10.33 30.97
C GLN A 924 4.84 9.22 30.46
N VAL A 925 4.82 8.04 31.10
CA VAL A 925 4.07 6.88 30.61
C VAL A 925 2.57 7.14 30.55
N ASP A 926 2.02 7.86 31.53
CA ASP A 926 0.60 8.22 31.56
C ASP A 926 0.18 9.14 30.41
N ALA A 927 1.12 9.83 29.74
CA ALA A 927 0.82 10.62 28.55
C ALA A 927 0.24 9.77 27.41
N LEU A 928 0.46 8.44 27.40
CA LEU A 928 -0.18 7.53 26.45
C LEU A 928 -1.71 7.62 26.46
N ARG A 929 -2.31 7.93 27.62
CA ARG A 929 -3.76 8.13 27.77
C ARG A 929 -4.27 9.34 27.01
N ASP A 930 -3.43 10.36 26.88
CA ASP A 930 -3.75 11.54 26.10
C ASP A 930 -3.35 11.43 24.63
N LEU A 931 -2.33 10.62 24.34
CA LEU A 931 -1.82 10.41 22.99
C LEU A 931 -2.70 9.46 22.17
N VAL A 932 -3.33 8.46 22.80
CA VAL A 932 -4.10 7.40 22.12
C VAL A 932 -5.57 7.53 22.50
N LYS A 933 -6.32 8.35 21.75
CA LYS A 933 -7.77 8.54 21.96
C LYS A 933 -8.59 7.82 20.90
N HIS A 934 -8.01 7.58 19.72
CA HIS A 934 -8.67 6.97 18.58
C HIS A 934 -7.80 5.89 17.93
N ASP A 935 -8.42 5.06 17.11
CA ASP A 935 -7.78 3.94 16.38
C ASP A 935 -6.68 4.40 15.40
N TYR A 936 -6.75 5.63 14.90
CA TYR A 936 -5.71 6.21 14.03
C TYR A 936 -4.52 6.79 14.80
N ASP A 937 -4.57 6.91 16.13
CA ASP A 937 -3.49 7.49 16.93
C ASP A 937 -2.34 6.50 17.17
N ILE A 938 -2.56 5.20 16.94
CA ILE A 938 -1.60 4.13 17.20
C ILE A 938 -1.64 3.05 16.11
N LEU A 939 -0.53 2.36 15.90
CA LEU A 939 -0.50 1.18 15.03
C LEU A 939 -1.29 0.04 15.67
N LEU A 940 -2.33 -0.42 14.98
CA LEU A 940 -3.14 -1.56 15.39
C LEU A 940 -3.07 -2.66 14.34
N GLY A 941 -3.01 -3.90 14.80
CA GLY A 941 -3.17 -5.05 13.93
C GLY A 941 -3.47 -6.33 14.70
N THR A 942 -3.56 -7.44 13.96
CA THR A 942 -3.81 -8.76 14.55
C THR A 942 -3.28 -9.88 13.66
N GLY A 943 -2.77 -10.94 14.29
CA GLY A 943 -2.60 -12.26 13.67
C GLY A 943 -3.71 -13.24 14.04
N HIS A 944 -4.73 -12.78 14.76
CA HIS A 944 -5.75 -13.60 15.42
C HIS A 944 -7.19 -13.18 15.05
N PRO A 945 -7.55 -13.10 13.76
CA PRO A 945 -8.93 -12.84 13.35
C PRO A 945 -9.84 -14.01 13.74
N GLN A 946 -11.01 -13.71 14.29
CA GLN A 946 -11.97 -14.67 14.85
C GLN A 946 -13.42 -14.28 14.46
N GLY A 947 -14.35 -15.23 14.44
CA GLY A 947 -15.78 -14.98 14.19
C GLY A 947 -16.17 -14.78 12.73
N GLY A 948 -17.42 -14.40 12.48
CA GLY A 948 -17.99 -14.29 11.12
C GLY A 948 -18.88 -15.45 10.69
N ASN A 949 -18.65 -16.66 11.21
CA ASN A 949 -19.51 -17.83 11.00
C ASN A 949 -19.85 -18.51 12.33
N ALA A 950 -20.20 -17.71 13.34
CA ALA A 950 -20.31 -18.14 14.73
C ALA A 950 -21.22 -19.37 14.91
N ILE A 951 -20.78 -20.28 15.80
CA ILE A 951 -21.56 -21.39 16.32
C ILE A 951 -22.68 -20.87 17.26
N GLY A 952 -23.85 -21.48 17.16
CA GLY A 952 -24.99 -21.14 18.00
C GLY A 952 -26.10 -22.17 17.86
N THR A 953 -27.27 -21.87 18.44
CA THR A 953 -28.43 -22.76 18.39
C THR A 953 -29.59 -22.20 17.55
N SER A 954 -29.40 -21.05 16.90
CA SER A 954 -30.44 -20.41 16.10
C SER A 954 -29.89 -19.73 14.84
N PRO A 955 -30.48 -19.97 13.66
CA PRO A 955 -30.08 -19.31 12.42
C PRO A 955 -30.26 -17.78 12.44
N ALA A 956 -31.00 -17.24 13.41
CA ALA A 956 -31.21 -15.80 13.56
C ALA A 956 -29.95 -15.04 14.00
N ASN A 957 -29.05 -15.69 14.74
CA ASN A 957 -27.86 -15.07 15.35
C ASN A 957 -26.58 -15.89 15.17
N SER A 958 -26.63 -17.03 14.48
CA SER A 958 -25.49 -17.90 14.23
C SER A 958 -25.54 -18.50 12.83
N VAL A 959 -24.39 -18.96 12.32
CA VAL A 959 -24.26 -19.51 10.97
C VAL A 959 -24.27 -21.03 11.00
N ILE A 960 -23.70 -21.63 12.04
CA ILE A 960 -23.63 -23.07 12.22
C ILE A 960 -24.26 -23.52 13.54
N GLY A 961 -24.79 -24.74 13.55
CA GLY A 961 -25.29 -25.41 14.74
C GLY A 961 -24.18 -26.01 15.61
N PRO A 962 -24.52 -26.58 16.79
CA PRO A 962 -23.57 -27.29 17.66
C PRO A 962 -22.86 -28.48 16.99
N ASP A 963 -23.44 -28.99 15.90
CA ASP A 963 -22.91 -30.06 15.04
C ASP A 963 -21.97 -29.53 13.93
N PHE A 964 -21.60 -28.24 13.98
CA PHE A 964 -20.76 -27.53 13.01
C PHE A 964 -21.35 -27.42 11.60
N LYS A 965 -22.61 -27.82 11.41
CA LYS A 965 -23.30 -27.79 10.14
C LYS A 965 -23.90 -26.41 9.89
N VAL A 966 -23.80 -25.91 8.67
CA VAL A 966 -24.43 -24.64 8.28
C VAL A 966 -25.95 -24.81 8.29
N PHE A 967 -26.66 -23.89 8.95
CA PHE A 967 -28.12 -23.98 9.07
C PHE A 967 -28.81 -24.04 7.70
N GLY A 968 -29.64 -25.08 7.52
CA GLY A 968 -30.38 -25.33 6.28
C GLY A 968 -29.59 -26.10 5.22
N TYR A 969 -28.39 -26.60 5.56
CA TYR A 969 -27.62 -27.47 4.67
C TYR A 969 -27.43 -28.84 5.29
N SER A 970 -27.41 -29.89 4.46
CA SER A 970 -27.29 -31.28 4.91
C SER A 970 -25.84 -31.76 4.99
N ASN A 971 -24.97 -31.24 4.11
CA ASN A 971 -23.59 -31.69 3.91
C ASN A 971 -22.54 -30.57 3.92
N LEU A 972 -22.89 -29.38 4.42
CA LEU A 972 -21.97 -28.25 4.50
C LEU A 972 -21.63 -27.92 5.95
N TYR A 973 -20.34 -27.88 6.26
CA TYR A 973 -19.79 -27.60 7.58
C TYR A 973 -18.80 -26.44 7.53
N VAL A 974 -18.57 -25.79 8.66
CA VAL A 974 -17.49 -24.78 8.81
C VAL A 974 -16.64 -25.17 10.00
N CYS A 975 -15.32 -25.21 9.85
CA CYS A 975 -14.41 -25.60 10.91
C CYS A 975 -13.08 -24.84 10.85
N ASP A 976 -13.04 -23.67 11.46
CA ASP A 976 -11.86 -22.82 11.65
C ASP A 976 -12.16 -21.71 12.68
N ALA A 977 -11.29 -20.69 12.79
CA ALA A 977 -11.49 -19.57 13.72
C ALA A 977 -12.75 -18.71 13.45
N SER A 978 -13.40 -18.85 12.29
CA SER A 978 -14.64 -18.13 11.99
C SER A 978 -15.83 -18.58 12.84
N VAL A 979 -15.75 -19.78 13.43
CA VAL A 979 -16.86 -20.34 14.23
C VAL A 979 -16.97 -19.72 15.62
N PHE A 980 -16.01 -18.88 16.01
CA PHE A 980 -15.91 -18.35 17.36
C PHE A 980 -17.00 -17.28 17.58
N PRO A 981 -17.86 -17.41 18.61
CA PRO A 981 -18.83 -16.37 18.91
C PRO A 981 -18.20 -15.07 19.43
N THR A 982 -17.11 -15.17 20.19
CA THR A 982 -16.37 -14.03 20.77
C THR A 982 -14.86 -14.28 20.74
N SER A 983 -14.08 -13.21 20.96
CA SER A 983 -12.63 -13.30 21.10
C SER A 983 -12.21 -14.15 22.30
N THR A 984 -11.18 -14.96 22.09
CA THR A 984 -10.53 -15.77 23.13
C THR A 984 -9.60 -14.98 24.04
N THR A 985 -9.15 -13.78 23.64
CA THR A 985 -8.12 -12.94 24.32
C THR A 985 -6.72 -13.57 24.41
N VAL A 986 -6.60 -14.90 24.25
CA VAL A 986 -5.35 -15.66 24.18
C VAL A 986 -5.13 -16.19 22.77
N ASN A 987 -3.94 -16.72 22.46
CA ASN A 987 -3.62 -17.18 21.11
C ASN A 987 -4.55 -18.35 20.70
N PRO A 988 -5.29 -18.25 19.59
CA PRO A 988 -6.40 -19.15 19.30
C PRO A 988 -5.98 -20.47 18.63
N GLN A 989 -4.69 -20.71 18.33
CA GLN A 989 -4.27 -21.89 17.56
C GLN A 989 -4.75 -23.19 18.20
N LEU A 990 -4.48 -23.39 19.50
CA LEU A 990 -4.90 -24.60 20.21
C LEU A 990 -6.42 -24.70 20.25
N THR A 991 -7.14 -23.60 20.49
CA THR A 991 -8.61 -23.54 20.44
C THR A 991 -9.15 -24.00 19.07
N VAL A 992 -8.55 -23.56 17.96
CA VAL A 992 -8.95 -23.96 16.60
C VAL A 992 -8.70 -25.45 16.37
N MET A 993 -7.52 -25.96 16.72
CA MET A 993 -7.19 -27.39 16.57
C MET A 993 -8.11 -28.26 17.46
N THR A 994 -8.40 -27.80 18.67
CA THR A 994 -9.32 -28.46 19.61
C THR A 994 -10.73 -28.54 19.03
N LEU A 995 -11.25 -27.43 18.49
CA LEU A 995 -12.57 -27.41 17.86
C LEU A 995 -12.63 -28.33 16.65
N ALA A 996 -11.56 -28.45 15.86
CA ALA A 996 -11.50 -29.37 14.74
C ALA A 996 -11.53 -30.84 15.16
N HIS A 997 -10.75 -31.20 16.18
CA HIS A 997 -10.82 -32.54 16.77
C HIS A 997 -12.21 -32.83 17.36
N TYR A 998 -12.78 -31.87 18.10
CA TYR A 998 -14.14 -31.97 18.67
C TYR A 998 -15.21 -32.08 17.59
N ALA A 999 -15.10 -31.31 16.50
CA ALA A 999 -16.07 -31.31 15.41
C ALA A 999 -16.09 -32.63 14.62
N ALA A 1000 -14.98 -33.36 14.60
CA ALA A 1000 -14.85 -34.59 13.83
C ALA A 1000 -15.92 -35.62 14.16
N GLN A 1001 -16.47 -35.64 15.39
CA GLN A 1001 -17.55 -36.55 15.78
C GLN A 1001 -18.89 -36.28 15.07
N PHE A 1002 -19.10 -35.06 14.58
CA PHE A 1002 -20.34 -34.62 13.93
C PHE A 1002 -20.26 -34.60 12.40
N VAL A 1003 -19.03 -34.53 11.85
CA VAL A 1003 -18.79 -34.55 10.41
C VAL A 1003 -18.88 -35.98 9.90
N GLN A 1004 -19.80 -36.21 8.96
CA GLN A 1004 -20.12 -37.53 8.42
C GLN A 1004 -19.37 -37.83 7.13
#